data_AF-A0A832N8Z9-F1
#
_entry.id   AF-A0A832N8Z9-F1
#
_cell.length_a   1.000
_cell.length_b   1.000
_cell.length_c   1.000
_cell.angle_alpha   90.00
_cell.angle_beta   90.00
_cell.angle_gamma   90.00
#
_symmetry.space_group_name_H-M   'P 1'
#
loop_
_entity.id
_entity.type
_entity.pdbx_description
1 polymer ?
#
loop_
_entity_poly.entity_id
_entity_poly.type
_entity_poly.pdbx_seq_one_letter_code
_entity_poly.pdbx_strand_id
1 'polypeptide(L)'
;PPVRAIYHTPLRVAQDIWNIDHFRMENLRRFRIINQILDDLHSRAAEELKEAQKALKERRYDAFSSHARAAWGYEIRAYPDVQKTADDVVKGVIFYLALLLPFSFFTERLIFAFPDIRKQILGVFGIFIGIFIVFALVHPAFRITMNPFIILLAFIMLALSILVITIVTRKFEEQLKEMQRGTMGRHRADIGRWGVAAAAFSLGISNMRRRKLRTFLTCLTLVLLTFTVLSFTSVVSTIRFNVVPAPGAPLYNGIMIRHAIWRPLQEQAYRVLWDAFAPQRAVAGRAWFFTAELGEQSFINLTCSKSDKDYDAKAIVGMTAEEAQVTRIHECLRAGRWFLPGERYACIIPEGVADAFNITDEDIGKVTLQFNGIHFQLVGIFDNNLLKQREDLDGEMLTPVDFIMMQRLQGQMGAQSAQEAEAGFREYLHLAPDSVIFVPFDTLINLGGTLRSVAVNFVTPEEVRMVLDKVMRRIGFNLYAGQGDRIYKYSSIAATSISGVMDLVIPILIAALIVLNTMLGAVYERLKEIGIFSSLGLAPTHVAILFIAEAFVYSILGAILGYLLGQVVAKLIAVTGLLPGLSLNYSSLSAIISISIVILVVFLSTLYPAKKASELATPGVERRWQVPEPVGDLWRIRLPFSVSGNQGVALNRFLAEWFQAYEEYSIGDFVTEETRLEEATFEHGKGFRLSLMAWLAPFDLGVSQRVELLTIPSTMEDVYDIDLVIHRESGDVSSWKRVNRRFLNTLRKQFLIWRTLSEEERISYLTGAEGSTEGGPASSLAPQPA
;
A
#
# COMPACT_ATOMS: atom_id res chain seq x y z
N PRO A 1 20.64 38.38 27.76
CA PRO A 1 20.60 39.28 26.58
C PRO A 1 19.18 39.89 26.43
N PRO A 2 19.03 41.21 26.26
CA PRO A 2 17.72 41.77 25.94
C PRO A 2 17.25 41.14 24.63
N VAL A 3 16.01 40.65 24.62
CA VAL A 3 15.36 40.13 23.41
C VAL A 3 15.34 41.28 22.41
N ARG A 4 16.26 41.27 21.44
CA ARG A 4 16.27 42.26 20.35
C ARG A 4 14.95 42.10 19.62
N ALA A 5 14.06 43.09 19.75
CA ALA A 5 12.82 43.11 18.99
C ALA A 5 13.15 43.00 17.49
N ILE A 6 12.61 41.97 16.85
CA ILE A 6 12.75 41.80 15.41
C ILE A 6 11.68 42.69 14.78
N TYR A 7 12.09 43.84 14.24
CA TYR A 7 11.17 44.72 13.52
C TYR A 7 10.76 44.10 12.19
N HIS A 8 9.54 44.38 11.75
CA HIS A 8 9.00 43.93 10.46
C HIS A 8 9.06 42.41 10.29
N THR A 9 8.76 41.66 11.36
CA THR A 9 8.83 40.18 11.38
C THR A 9 8.19 39.52 10.17
N PRO A 10 6.95 39.87 9.74
CA PRO A 10 6.33 39.22 8.59
C PRO A 10 7.15 39.39 7.29
N LEU A 11 7.73 40.57 7.08
CA LEU A 11 8.57 40.85 5.90
C LEU A 11 9.87 40.05 5.95
N ARG A 12 10.54 40.02 7.12
CA ARG A 12 11.80 39.28 7.28
C ARG A 12 11.60 37.78 7.09
N VAL A 13 10.57 37.22 7.71
CA VAL A 13 10.24 35.80 7.57
C VAL A 13 9.90 35.46 6.12
N ALA A 14 9.06 36.27 5.46
CA ALA A 14 8.75 36.07 4.05
C ALA A 14 10.00 36.12 3.17
N GLN A 15 10.90 37.08 3.40
CA GLN A 15 12.14 37.23 2.64
C GLN A 15 13.10 36.05 2.87
N ASP A 16 13.24 35.59 4.11
CA ASP A 16 14.12 34.47 4.46
C ASP A 16 13.62 33.17 3.82
N ILE A 17 12.32 32.87 3.92
CA ILE A 17 11.73 31.68 3.29
C ILE A 17 11.85 31.80 1.77
N TRP A 18 11.51 32.95 1.19
CA TRP A 18 11.64 33.19 -0.25
C TRP A 18 13.07 32.97 -0.74
N ASN A 19 14.08 33.44 -0.02
CA ASN A 19 15.49 33.22 -0.40
C ASN A 19 15.86 31.72 -0.37
N ILE A 20 15.40 30.98 0.65
CA ILE A 20 15.64 29.54 0.77
C ILE A 20 14.96 28.78 -0.37
N ASP A 21 13.70 29.08 -0.62
CA ASP A 21 12.91 28.45 -1.67
C ASP A 21 13.44 28.81 -3.05
N HIS A 22 13.81 30.07 -3.28
CA HIS A 22 14.46 30.50 -4.52
C HIS A 22 15.72 29.68 -4.80
N PHE A 23 16.62 29.54 -3.82
CA PHE A 23 17.86 28.77 -3.98
C PHE A 23 17.58 27.29 -4.29
N ARG A 24 16.63 26.68 -3.57
CA ARG A 24 16.24 25.27 -3.77
C ARG A 24 15.57 25.07 -5.13
N MET A 25 14.63 25.93 -5.50
CA MET A 25 13.94 25.90 -6.78
C MET A 25 14.90 26.14 -7.94
N GLU A 26 15.85 27.06 -7.83
CA GLU A 26 16.86 27.27 -8.87
C GLU A 26 17.74 26.03 -9.05
N ASN A 27 18.15 25.37 -7.96
CA ASN A 27 18.87 24.10 -8.03
C ASN A 27 18.03 23.02 -8.73
N LEU A 28 16.74 22.91 -8.45
CA LEU A 28 15.84 21.97 -9.14
C LEU A 28 15.66 22.33 -10.64
N ARG A 29 15.50 23.62 -10.96
CA ARG A 29 15.34 24.13 -12.34
C ARG A 29 16.57 23.89 -13.20
N ARG A 30 17.79 23.97 -12.65
CA ARG A 30 19.04 23.58 -13.36
C ARG A 30 18.97 22.15 -13.90
N PHE A 31 18.18 21.30 -13.25
CA PHE A 31 17.93 19.93 -13.64
C PHE A 31 16.57 19.71 -14.33
N ARG A 32 15.91 20.80 -14.79
CA ARG A 32 14.60 20.79 -15.45
C ARG A 32 13.47 20.16 -14.61
N ILE A 33 13.65 20.06 -13.29
CA ILE A 33 12.60 19.70 -12.35
C ILE A 33 11.83 20.98 -12.04
N ILE A 34 10.71 21.17 -12.74
CA ILE A 34 9.89 22.38 -12.65
C ILE A 34 8.55 22.00 -12.07
N ASN A 35 8.14 22.68 -11.00
CA ASN A 35 6.81 22.55 -10.45
C ASN A 35 6.09 23.87 -10.67
N GLN A 36 5.12 23.85 -11.59
CA GLN A 36 4.43 25.07 -12.03
C GLN A 36 3.61 25.71 -10.90
N ILE A 37 3.15 24.91 -9.93
CA ILE A 37 2.48 25.39 -8.71
C ILE A 37 3.45 26.22 -7.86
N LEU A 38 4.66 25.69 -7.64
CA LEU A 38 5.69 26.37 -6.88
C LEU A 38 6.12 27.65 -7.58
N ASP A 39 6.26 27.62 -8.91
CA ASP A 39 6.60 28.81 -9.70
C ASP A 39 5.53 29.91 -9.59
N ASP A 40 4.23 29.58 -9.63
CA ASP A 40 3.13 30.54 -9.43
C ASP A 40 3.14 31.12 -8.01
N LEU A 41 3.25 30.28 -6.98
CA LEU A 41 3.28 30.75 -5.58
C LEU A 41 4.51 31.63 -5.30
N HIS A 42 5.68 31.20 -5.75
CA HIS A 42 6.95 31.87 -5.51
C HIS A 42 7.08 33.20 -6.28
N SER A 43 6.55 33.27 -7.50
CA SER A 43 6.50 34.53 -8.27
C SER A 43 5.54 35.54 -7.65
N ARG A 44 4.35 35.11 -7.20
CA ARG A 44 3.41 35.98 -6.48
C ARG A 44 3.97 36.46 -5.14
N ALA A 45 4.69 35.61 -4.42
CA ALA A 45 5.40 36.03 -3.21
C ALA A 45 6.42 37.13 -3.51
N ALA A 46 7.16 37.03 -4.62
CA ALA A 46 8.11 38.05 -5.04
C ALA A 46 7.42 39.40 -5.34
N GLU A 47 6.26 39.39 -6.00
CA GLU A 47 5.45 40.58 -6.26
C GLU A 47 4.98 41.23 -4.94
N GLU A 48 4.44 40.44 -4.02
CA GLU A 48 3.96 40.92 -2.71
C GLU A 48 5.11 41.43 -1.83
N LEU A 49 6.30 40.79 -1.86
CA LEU A 49 7.50 41.30 -1.18
C LEU A 49 7.91 42.68 -1.69
N LYS A 50 7.85 42.87 -3.02
CA LYS A 50 8.19 44.14 -3.65
C LYS A 50 7.21 45.26 -3.25
N GLU A 51 5.92 44.97 -3.26
CA GLU A 51 4.89 45.94 -2.82
C GLU A 51 4.97 46.22 -1.31
N ALA A 52 5.28 45.21 -0.48
CA ALA A 52 5.51 45.40 0.95
C ALA A 52 6.70 46.35 1.20
N GLN A 53 7.83 46.14 0.54
CA GLN A 53 9.00 47.01 0.66
C GLN A 53 8.70 48.44 0.18
N LYS A 54 7.91 48.59 -0.89
CA LYS A 54 7.47 49.90 -1.39
C LYS A 54 6.57 50.62 -0.37
N ALA A 55 5.55 49.94 0.14
CA ALA A 55 4.65 50.49 1.16
C ALA A 55 5.39 50.89 2.45
N LEU A 56 6.41 50.11 2.84
CA LEU A 56 7.27 50.44 3.98
C LEU A 56 8.08 51.73 3.74
N LYS A 57 8.66 51.91 2.55
CA LYS A 57 9.37 53.13 2.17
C LYS A 57 8.46 54.35 2.16
N GLU A 58 7.21 54.17 1.73
CA GLU A 58 6.17 55.19 1.70
C GLU A 58 5.47 55.41 3.06
N ARG A 59 5.87 54.67 4.11
CA ARG A 59 5.28 54.71 5.47
C ARG A 59 3.78 54.36 5.52
N ARG A 60 3.29 53.59 4.56
CA ARG A 60 1.92 53.02 4.53
C ARG A 60 1.90 51.68 5.27
N TYR A 61 1.79 51.73 6.61
CA TYR A 61 1.98 50.56 7.48
C TYR A 61 0.89 49.50 7.38
N ASP A 62 -0.33 49.91 7.05
CA ASP A 62 -1.48 49.07 6.73
C ASP A 62 -1.21 48.21 5.48
N ALA A 63 -0.87 48.86 4.36
CA ALA A 63 -0.52 48.21 3.11
C ALA A 63 0.75 47.35 3.26
N PHE A 64 1.77 47.86 3.96
CA PHE A 64 2.99 47.10 4.28
C PHE A 64 2.65 45.79 5.00
N SER A 65 1.83 45.85 6.05
CA SER A 65 1.49 44.66 6.83
C SER A 65 0.69 43.65 6.01
N SER A 66 -0.23 44.13 5.16
CA SER A 66 -1.01 43.29 4.25
C SER A 66 -0.12 42.55 3.24
N HIS A 67 0.72 43.28 2.50
CA HIS A 67 1.62 42.72 1.49
C HIS A 67 2.70 41.81 2.11
N ALA A 68 3.22 42.14 3.29
CA ALA A 68 4.21 41.29 3.96
C ALA A 68 3.62 39.94 4.42
N ARG A 69 2.40 39.95 4.98
CA ARG A 69 1.68 38.73 5.37
C ARG A 69 1.25 37.92 4.15
N ALA A 70 0.85 38.61 3.07
CA ALA A 70 0.54 38.02 1.78
C ALA A 70 1.70 37.20 1.20
N ALA A 71 2.89 37.81 1.13
CA ALA A 71 4.11 37.13 0.71
C ALA A 71 4.43 35.93 1.60
N TRP A 72 4.37 36.10 2.92
CA TRP A 72 4.59 35.01 3.87
C TRP A 72 3.60 33.84 3.64
N GLY A 73 2.33 34.14 3.39
CA GLY A 73 1.31 33.12 3.12
C GLY A 73 1.54 32.30 1.85
N TYR A 74 2.09 32.91 0.79
CA TYR A 74 2.46 32.16 -0.41
C TYR A 74 3.69 31.27 -0.17
N GLU A 75 4.72 31.80 0.48
CA GLU A 75 5.97 31.07 0.74
C GLU A 75 5.81 29.94 1.75
N ILE A 76 5.01 30.12 2.81
CA ILE A 76 4.76 29.04 3.78
C ILE A 76 3.99 27.86 3.15
N ARG A 77 3.26 28.11 2.06
CA ARG A 77 2.63 27.07 1.26
C ARG A 77 3.61 26.45 0.24
N ALA A 78 4.47 27.26 -0.37
CA ALA A 78 5.46 26.80 -1.32
C ALA A 78 6.53 25.91 -0.65
N TYR A 79 7.02 26.30 0.53
CA TYR A 79 8.15 25.68 1.21
C TYR A 79 8.01 24.15 1.41
N PRO A 80 6.91 23.61 1.97
CA PRO A 80 6.73 22.16 2.10
C PRO A 80 6.70 21.45 0.74
N ASP A 81 6.17 22.09 -0.29
CA ASP A 81 6.06 21.51 -1.62
C ASP A 81 7.40 21.56 -2.38
N VAL A 82 8.25 22.57 -2.15
CA VAL A 82 9.65 22.60 -2.59
C VAL A 82 10.41 21.42 -1.98
N GLN A 83 10.26 21.21 -0.66
CA GLN A 83 10.91 20.10 0.04
C GLN A 83 10.40 18.74 -0.46
N LYS A 84 9.08 18.55 -0.58
CA LYS A 84 8.49 17.32 -1.14
C LYS A 84 8.99 17.05 -2.55
N THR A 85 9.08 18.07 -3.40
CA THR A 85 9.60 17.91 -4.77
C THR A 85 11.03 17.37 -4.76
N ALA A 86 11.89 17.86 -3.85
CA ALA A 86 13.24 17.33 -3.68
C ALA A 86 13.25 15.89 -3.12
N ASP A 87 12.43 15.60 -2.12
CA ASP A 87 12.31 14.25 -1.52
C ASP A 87 11.79 13.22 -2.52
N ASP A 88 10.81 13.60 -3.35
CA ASP A 88 10.26 12.76 -4.40
C ASP A 88 11.34 12.41 -5.41
N VAL A 89 12.18 13.38 -5.80
CA VAL A 89 13.32 13.16 -6.69
C VAL A 89 14.25 12.06 -6.14
N VAL A 90 14.55 12.08 -4.85
CA VAL A 90 15.38 11.06 -4.17
C VAL A 90 14.68 9.70 -4.10
N LYS A 91 13.38 9.65 -3.73
CA LYS A 91 12.61 8.40 -3.68
C LYS A 91 12.56 7.68 -5.03
N GLY A 92 12.44 8.43 -6.13
CA GLY A 92 12.53 7.89 -7.47
C GLY A 92 13.81 7.11 -7.70
N VAL A 93 14.97 7.70 -7.36
CA VAL A 93 16.27 7.02 -7.53
C VAL A 93 16.33 5.70 -6.79
N ILE A 94 15.81 5.63 -5.56
CA ILE A 94 15.80 4.39 -4.78
C ILE A 94 15.04 3.29 -5.53
N PHE A 95 13.87 3.61 -6.10
CA PHE A 95 13.10 2.66 -6.91
C PHE A 95 13.89 2.18 -8.13
N TYR A 96 14.55 3.09 -8.86
CA TYR A 96 15.37 2.73 -10.02
C TYR A 96 16.55 1.84 -9.67
N LEU A 97 17.26 2.18 -8.59
CA LEU A 97 18.40 1.39 -8.12
C LEU A 97 17.97 -0.01 -7.66
N ALA A 98 16.78 -0.14 -7.06
CA ALA A 98 16.21 -1.46 -6.75
C ALA A 98 15.96 -2.27 -8.02
N LEU A 99 15.48 -1.64 -9.09
CA LEU A 99 15.24 -2.29 -10.39
C LEU A 99 16.55 -2.61 -11.15
N LEU A 100 17.66 -1.90 -10.85
CA LEU A 100 18.98 -2.21 -11.40
C LEU A 100 19.54 -3.55 -10.94
N LEU A 101 19.19 -4.03 -9.75
CA LEU A 101 19.64 -5.34 -9.25
C LEU A 101 19.16 -6.51 -10.15
N PRO A 102 17.85 -6.72 -10.36
CA PRO A 102 17.37 -7.75 -11.28
C PRO A 102 17.80 -7.47 -12.72
N PHE A 103 17.86 -6.21 -13.15
CA PHE A 103 18.37 -5.83 -14.48
C PHE A 103 19.81 -6.34 -14.70
N SER A 104 20.70 -6.12 -13.73
CA SER A 104 22.10 -6.52 -13.84
C SER A 104 22.25 -8.03 -13.89
N PHE A 105 21.44 -8.74 -13.09
CA PHE A 105 21.36 -10.19 -13.14
C PHE A 105 20.87 -10.71 -14.50
N PHE A 106 19.79 -10.16 -15.04
CA PHE A 106 19.25 -10.60 -16.33
C PHE A 106 20.18 -10.28 -17.50
N THR A 107 20.82 -9.12 -17.47
CA THR A 107 21.77 -8.70 -18.49
C THR A 107 23.00 -9.62 -18.49
N GLU A 108 23.52 -9.99 -17.31
CA GLU A 108 24.59 -10.99 -17.19
C GLU A 108 24.16 -12.31 -17.83
N ARG A 109 22.98 -12.81 -17.46
CA ARG A 109 22.45 -14.09 -17.94
C ARG A 109 22.15 -14.12 -19.45
N LEU A 110 21.78 -12.99 -20.05
CA LEU A 110 21.49 -12.91 -21.48
C LEU A 110 22.74 -12.75 -22.34
N ILE A 111 23.72 -11.96 -21.89
CA ILE A 111 24.92 -11.63 -22.68
C ILE A 111 26.05 -12.64 -22.45
N PHE A 112 26.42 -12.88 -21.20
CA PHE A 112 27.61 -13.67 -20.85
C PHE A 112 27.24 -15.09 -20.41
N ALA A 113 26.23 -15.23 -19.55
CA ALA A 113 25.74 -16.48 -19.00
C ALA A 113 26.87 -17.35 -18.41
N PHE A 114 27.66 -16.79 -17.49
CA PHE A 114 28.78 -17.51 -16.92
C PHE A 114 28.30 -18.76 -16.15
N PRO A 115 28.91 -19.94 -16.37
CA PRO A 115 28.55 -21.15 -15.65
C PRO A 115 29.15 -21.20 -14.23
N ASP A 116 30.32 -20.59 -14.02
CA ASP A 116 30.94 -20.45 -12.70
C ASP A 116 30.24 -19.32 -11.93
N ILE A 117 29.71 -19.65 -10.76
CA ILE A 117 29.00 -18.73 -9.86
C ILE A 117 29.87 -17.52 -9.53
N ARG A 118 31.19 -17.68 -9.35
CA ARG A 118 32.09 -16.55 -9.04
C ARG A 118 32.16 -15.55 -10.18
N LYS A 119 32.29 -16.05 -11.42
CA LYS A 119 32.29 -15.21 -12.63
C LYS A 119 30.92 -14.59 -12.87
N GLN A 120 29.86 -15.33 -12.56
CA GLN A 120 28.49 -14.82 -12.64
C GLN A 120 28.29 -13.63 -11.70
N ILE A 121 28.67 -13.76 -10.42
CA ILE A 121 28.59 -12.69 -9.43
C ILE A 121 29.41 -11.47 -9.89
N LEU A 122 30.64 -11.70 -10.34
CA LEU A 122 31.51 -10.63 -10.82
C LEU A 122 30.91 -9.92 -12.04
N GLY A 123 30.28 -10.68 -12.96
CA GLY A 123 29.57 -10.14 -14.12
C GLY A 123 28.36 -9.29 -13.72
N VAL A 124 27.51 -9.78 -12.81
CA VAL A 124 26.36 -9.03 -12.28
C VAL A 124 26.81 -7.75 -11.60
N PHE A 125 27.84 -7.82 -10.75
CA PHE A 125 28.38 -6.67 -10.04
C PHE A 125 29.02 -5.65 -11.00
N GLY A 126 29.77 -6.13 -12.00
CA GLY A 126 30.38 -5.28 -13.03
C GLY A 126 29.32 -4.55 -13.88
N ILE A 127 28.26 -5.25 -14.30
CA ILE A 127 27.14 -4.64 -15.02
C ILE A 127 26.42 -3.63 -14.13
N PHE A 128 26.17 -3.96 -12.86
CA PHE A 128 25.54 -3.07 -11.89
C PHE A 128 26.34 -1.77 -11.74
N ILE A 129 27.65 -1.84 -11.55
CA ILE A 129 28.52 -0.65 -11.46
C ILE A 129 28.49 0.14 -12.77
N GLY A 130 28.64 -0.53 -13.91
CA GLY A 130 28.67 0.14 -15.21
C GLY A 130 27.37 0.92 -15.49
N ILE A 131 26.22 0.27 -15.29
CA ILE A 131 24.92 0.91 -15.50
C ILE A 131 24.63 1.96 -14.42
N PHE A 132 25.08 1.75 -13.18
CA PHE A 132 25.00 2.74 -12.12
C PHE A 132 25.77 4.01 -12.46
N ILE A 133 26.98 3.90 -13.01
CA ILE A 133 27.78 5.06 -13.44
C ILE A 133 27.03 5.84 -14.51
N VAL A 134 26.50 5.16 -15.54
CA VAL A 134 25.67 5.79 -16.56
C VAL A 134 24.48 6.49 -15.93
N PHE A 135 23.77 5.81 -15.02
CA PHE A 135 22.62 6.36 -14.34
C PHE A 135 22.97 7.60 -13.49
N ALA A 136 24.07 7.55 -12.73
CA ALA A 136 24.56 8.64 -11.90
C ALA A 136 25.01 9.87 -12.72
N LEU A 137 25.49 9.65 -13.95
CA LEU A 137 25.88 10.73 -14.87
C LEU A 137 24.70 11.44 -15.51
N VAL A 138 23.59 10.72 -15.74
CA VAL A 138 22.42 11.25 -16.45
C VAL A 138 21.37 11.76 -15.46
N HIS A 139 21.17 11.08 -14.33
CA HIS A 139 20.08 11.40 -13.40
C HIS A 139 20.42 12.57 -12.45
N PRO A 140 19.54 13.58 -12.33
CA PRO A 140 19.84 14.80 -11.58
C PRO A 140 19.91 14.60 -10.05
N ALA A 141 19.17 13.64 -9.49
CA ALA A 141 19.12 13.46 -8.03
C ALA A 141 20.49 13.25 -7.38
N PHE A 142 21.44 12.58 -8.05
CA PHE A 142 22.78 12.36 -7.49
C PHE A 142 23.57 13.66 -7.31
N ARG A 143 23.17 14.75 -7.97
CA ARG A 143 23.74 16.09 -7.79
C ARG A 143 22.95 16.94 -6.79
N ILE A 144 21.69 16.58 -6.52
CA ILE A 144 20.80 17.31 -5.60
C ILE A 144 20.94 16.77 -4.17
N THR A 145 21.16 15.46 -4.01
CA THR A 145 21.36 14.84 -2.70
C THR A 145 22.70 15.27 -2.09
N MET A 146 22.71 15.62 -0.80
CA MET A 146 23.93 16.07 -0.12
C MET A 146 25.02 14.98 -0.04
N ASN A 147 24.64 13.70 -0.04
CA ASN A 147 25.58 12.59 -0.01
C ASN A 147 25.12 11.43 -0.93
N PRO A 148 25.32 11.52 -2.25
CA PRO A 148 24.91 10.50 -3.21
C PRO A 148 25.61 9.16 -3.00
N PHE A 149 26.80 9.16 -2.38
CA PHE A 149 27.59 7.96 -2.11
C PHE A 149 26.92 7.03 -1.08
N ILE A 150 26.14 7.56 -0.14
CA ILE A 150 25.39 6.74 0.83
C ILE A 150 24.37 5.85 0.11
N ILE A 151 23.71 6.38 -0.92
CA ILE A 151 22.74 5.61 -1.71
C ILE A 151 23.45 4.44 -2.41
N LEU A 152 24.59 4.71 -3.06
CA LEU A 152 25.39 3.65 -3.70
C LEU A 152 25.85 2.60 -2.69
N LEU A 153 26.39 3.02 -1.55
CA LEU A 153 26.88 2.13 -0.50
C LEU A 153 25.77 1.22 0.01
N ALA A 154 24.56 1.76 0.25
CA ALA A 154 23.41 0.99 0.70
C ALA A 154 23.03 -0.12 -0.30
N PHE A 155 23.02 0.17 -1.60
CA PHE A 155 22.73 -0.83 -2.63
C PHE A 155 23.84 -1.87 -2.80
N ILE A 156 25.10 -1.47 -2.69
CA ILE A 156 26.22 -2.42 -2.67
C ILE A 156 26.10 -3.36 -1.48
N MET A 157 25.83 -2.82 -0.28
CA MET A 157 25.63 -3.62 0.93
C MET A 157 24.43 -4.58 0.79
N LEU A 158 23.33 -4.12 0.19
CA LEU A 158 22.16 -4.95 -0.09
C LEU A 158 22.49 -6.08 -1.08
N ALA A 159 23.18 -5.77 -2.18
CA ALA A 159 23.59 -6.75 -3.18
C ALA A 159 24.52 -7.82 -2.58
N LEU A 160 25.51 -7.39 -1.78
CA LEU A 160 26.41 -8.29 -1.06
C LEU A 160 25.65 -9.16 -0.04
N SER A 161 24.67 -8.58 0.67
CA SER A 161 23.85 -9.33 1.63
C SER A 161 23.01 -10.40 0.93
N ILE A 162 22.33 -10.06 -0.17
CA ILE A 162 21.55 -11.02 -0.97
C ILE A 162 22.46 -12.15 -1.48
N LEU A 163 23.67 -11.80 -1.92
CA LEU A 163 24.65 -12.77 -2.36
C LEU A 163 25.03 -13.75 -1.24
N VAL A 164 25.41 -13.23 -0.08
CA VAL A 164 25.81 -14.03 1.08
C VAL A 164 24.64 -14.93 1.52
N ILE A 165 23.42 -14.38 1.61
CA ILE A 165 22.21 -15.13 1.95
C ILE A 165 22.03 -16.28 0.96
N THR A 166 22.13 -16.03 -0.35
CA THR A 166 21.95 -17.07 -1.37
C THR A 166 23.00 -18.19 -1.24
N ILE A 167 24.27 -17.85 -1.00
CA ILE A 167 25.35 -18.82 -0.79
C ILE A 167 25.07 -19.66 0.47
N VAL A 168 24.70 -19.01 1.58
CA VAL A 168 24.41 -19.68 2.86
C VAL A 168 23.20 -20.60 2.73
N THR A 169 22.10 -20.12 2.16
CA THR A 169 20.88 -20.92 1.95
C THR A 169 21.17 -22.14 1.07
N ARG A 170 21.94 -21.97 -0.02
CA ARG A 170 22.30 -23.10 -0.89
C ARG A 170 23.16 -24.15 -0.17
N LYS A 171 24.17 -23.71 0.58
CA LYS A 171 25.03 -24.62 1.36
C LYS A 171 24.22 -25.33 2.45
N PHE A 172 23.28 -24.63 3.07
CA PHE A 172 22.36 -25.20 4.07
C PHE A 172 21.43 -26.25 3.45
N GLU A 173 20.86 -25.98 2.26
CA GLU A 173 20.07 -26.97 1.51
C GLU A 173 20.88 -28.21 1.12
N GLU A 174 22.14 -28.04 0.71
CA GLU A 174 23.04 -29.15 0.39
C GLU A 174 23.30 -30.03 1.62
N GLN A 175 23.60 -29.42 2.77
CA GLN A 175 23.80 -30.14 4.04
C GLN A 175 22.52 -30.82 4.55
N LEU A 176 21.36 -30.17 4.43
CA LEU A 176 20.08 -30.80 4.78
C LEU A 176 19.79 -32.04 3.93
N LYS A 177 20.10 -32.00 2.63
CA LYS A 177 19.94 -33.16 1.74
C LYS A 177 20.90 -34.29 2.08
N GLU A 178 22.13 -33.99 2.47
CA GLU A 178 23.10 -34.99 2.95
C GLU A 178 22.64 -35.64 4.25
N MET A 179 22.14 -34.86 5.21
CA MET A 179 21.56 -35.40 6.45
C MET A 179 20.33 -36.27 6.17
N GLN A 180 19.42 -35.82 5.31
CA GLN A 180 18.22 -36.59 4.95
C GLN A 180 18.55 -37.92 4.24
N ARG A 181 19.61 -37.96 3.42
CA ARG A 181 20.08 -39.19 2.77
C ARG A 181 20.60 -40.23 3.77
N GLY A 182 21.12 -39.79 4.92
CA GLY A 182 21.63 -40.67 5.96
C GLY A 182 20.55 -41.31 6.87
N THR A 183 19.30 -40.82 6.85
CA THR A 183 18.29 -41.21 7.86
C THR A 183 16.96 -41.74 7.30
N MET A 184 16.65 -41.56 6.00
CA MET A 184 15.36 -41.98 5.41
C MET A 184 15.46 -42.75 4.07
N GLY A 185 16.66 -43.20 3.67
CA GLY A 185 16.85 -43.96 2.43
C GLY A 185 16.50 -43.18 1.14
N ARG A 186 16.64 -43.84 -0.02
CA ARG A 186 16.53 -43.23 -1.37
C ARG A 186 15.09 -42.86 -1.79
N HIS A 187 14.12 -42.97 -0.88
CA HIS A 187 12.68 -42.92 -1.18
C HIS A 187 12.06 -41.52 -1.22
N ARG A 188 12.79 -40.46 -0.86
CA ARG A 188 12.29 -39.07 -0.83
C ARG A 188 13.07 -38.13 -1.75
N ALA A 189 12.97 -38.35 -3.06
CA ALA A 189 13.45 -37.39 -4.05
C ALA A 189 12.39 -36.28 -4.31
N ASP A 190 11.95 -35.58 -3.27
CA ASP A 190 11.10 -34.38 -3.48
C ASP A 190 12.01 -33.17 -3.73
N ILE A 191 12.18 -32.82 -5.01
CA ILE A 191 12.77 -31.54 -5.41
C ILE A 191 11.82 -30.45 -4.90
N GLY A 192 12.26 -29.66 -3.92
CA GLY A 192 11.47 -28.58 -3.36
C GLY A 192 10.86 -27.70 -4.46
N ARG A 193 9.58 -27.34 -4.32
CA ARG A 193 8.81 -26.56 -5.32
C ARG A 193 9.54 -25.29 -5.78
N TRP A 194 10.32 -24.69 -4.89
CA TRP A 194 11.19 -23.54 -5.15
C TRP A 194 12.33 -23.83 -6.13
N GLY A 195 12.96 -25.01 -6.04
CA GLY A 195 14.03 -25.42 -6.96
C GLY A 195 13.52 -25.64 -8.39
N VAL A 196 12.33 -26.19 -8.55
CA VAL A 196 11.74 -26.43 -9.89
C VAL A 196 11.31 -25.12 -10.56
N ALA A 197 10.74 -24.18 -9.80
CA ALA A 197 10.41 -22.85 -10.30
C ALA A 197 11.66 -22.05 -10.69
N ALA A 198 12.73 -22.11 -9.89
CA ALA A 198 14.01 -21.46 -10.20
C ALA A 198 14.68 -22.06 -11.45
N ALA A 199 14.60 -23.39 -11.63
CA ALA A 199 15.08 -24.06 -12.83
C ALA A 199 14.29 -23.65 -14.08
N ALA A 200 12.95 -23.61 -13.99
CA ALA A 200 12.08 -23.12 -15.06
C ALA A 200 12.38 -21.66 -15.41
N PHE A 201 12.62 -20.81 -14.42
CA PHE A 201 12.99 -19.41 -14.61
C PHE A 201 14.34 -19.27 -15.35
N SER A 202 15.37 -20.02 -14.93
CA SER A 202 16.67 -20.04 -15.61
C SER A 202 16.57 -20.58 -17.04
N LEU A 203 15.71 -21.57 -17.27
CA LEU A 203 15.46 -22.12 -18.59
C LEU A 203 14.82 -21.09 -19.53
N GLY A 204 13.92 -20.24 -19.00
CA GLY A 204 13.29 -19.14 -19.73
C GLY A 204 14.31 -18.14 -20.25
N ILE A 205 15.22 -17.69 -19.38
CA ILE A 205 16.30 -16.77 -19.77
C ILE A 205 17.22 -17.41 -20.82
N SER A 206 17.56 -18.69 -20.66
CA SER A 206 18.41 -19.41 -21.63
C SER A 206 17.75 -19.47 -23.02
N ASN A 207 16.43 -19.61 -23.08
CA ASN A 207 15.68 -19.66 -24.34
C ASN A 207 15.65 -18.31 -25.06
N MET A 208 15.55 -17.19 -24.33
CA MET A 208 15.67 -15.84 -24.89
C MET A 208 17.02 -15.67 -25.60
N ARG A 209 18.11 -16.12 -24.95
CA ARG A 209 19.46 -16.05 -25.52
C ARG A 209 19.62 -16.85 -26.82
N ARG A 210 18.92 -17.99 -26.96
CA ARG A 210 18.94 -18.78 -28.21
C ARG A 210 18.32 -18.03 -29.39
N ARG A 211 17.43 -17.07 -29.15
CA ARG A 211 16.68 -16.33 -30.19
C ARG A 211 16.95 -14.83 -30.14
N LYS A 212 18.22 -14.48 -30.28
CA LYS A 212 18.76 -13.11 -30.12
C LYS A 212 17.97 -12.03 -30.86
N LEU A 213 17.61 -12.24 -32.13
CA LEU A 213 16.92 -11.23 -32.93
C LEU A 213 15.53 -10.89 -32.37
N ARG A 214 14.74 -11.90 -32.00
CA ARG A 214 13.42 -11.70 -31.41
C ARG A 214 13.53 -10.96 -30.08
N THR A 215 14.38 -11.47 -29.20
CA THR A 215 14.58 -10.88 -27.87
C THR A 215 15.05 -9.44 -27.95
N PHE A 216 15.91 -9.11 -28.92
CA PHE A 216 16.33 -7.75 -29.18
C PHE A 216 15.17 -6.87 -29.66
N LEU A 217 14.39 -7.31 -30.65
CA LEU A 217 13.27 -6.54 -31.20
C LEU A 217 12.16 -6.32 -30.15
N THR A 218 11.79 -7.34 -29.38
CA THR A 218 10.79 -7.19 -28.30
C THR A 218 11.31 -6.26 -27.20
N CYS A 219 12.57 -6.39 -26.80
CA CYS A 219 13.19 -5.47 -25.85
C CYS A 219 13.17 -4.03 -26.39
N LEU A 220 13.54 -3.82 -27.66
CA LEU A 220 13.52 -2.49 -28.28
C LEU A 220 12.11 -1.89 -28.31
N THR A 221 11.08 -2.68 -28.64
CA THR A 221 9.69 -2.19 -28.60
C THR A 221 9.28 -1.75 -27.20
N LEU A 222 9.70 -2.46 -26.16
CA LEU A 222 9.40 -2.08 -24.77
C LEU A 222 10.19 -0.86 -24.31
N VAL A 223 11.46 -0.74 -24.73
CA VAL A 223 12.27 0.47 -24.48
C VAL A 223 11.59 1.71 -25.08
N LEU A 224 11.13 1.61 -26.33
CA LEU A 224 10.40 2.69 -27.00
C LEU A 224 9.05 2.98 -26.34
N LEU A 225 8.33 1.95 -25.90
CA LEU A 225 7.09 2.13 -25.14
C LEU A 225 7.36 2.87 -23.83
N THR A 226 8.32 2.41 -23.04
CA THR A 226 8.68 3.07 -21.77
C THR A 226 9.10 4.52 -22.02
N PHE A 227 9.92 4.79 -23.03
CA PHE A 227 10.28 6.15 -23.43
C PHE A 227 9.06 7.01 -23.78
N THR A 228 8.13 6.44 -24.56
CA THR A 228 6.90 7.12 -24.99
C THR A 228 6.02 7.44 -23.79
N VAL A 229 5.72 6.43 -22.96
CA VAL A 229 4.91 6.60 -21.76
C VAL A 229 5.53 7.67 -20.87
N LEU A 230 6.82 7.57 -20.59
CA LEU A 230 7.54 8.50 -19.73
C LEU A 230 7.56 9.95 -20.28
N SER A 231 7.58 10.12 -21.60
CA SER A 231 7.58 11.45 -22.23
C SER A 231 6.20 12.11 -22.19
N PHE A 232 5.12 11.33 -22.34
CA PHE A 232 3.74 11.83 -22.34
C PHE A 232 3.11 11.88 -20.93
N THR A 233 3.60 11.11 -19.95
CA THR A 233 3.16 11.16 -18.54
C THR A 233 3.84 12.25 -17.72
N SER A 234 4.54 13.20 -18.34
CA SER A 234 5.15 14.34 -17.65
C SER A 234 4.06 15.18 -16.95
N VAL A 235 3.71 14.79 -15.73
CA VAL A 235 2.63 15.33 -14.91
C VAL A 235 2.85 16.83 -14.73
N VAL A 236 1.93 17.63 -15.27
CA VAL A 236 1.81 19.03 -14.88
C VAL A 236 0.91 19.06 -13.64
N SER A 237 1.52 19.13 -12.47
CA SER A 237 0.78 19.44 -11.24
C SER A 237 0.21 20.85 -11.41
N THR A 238 -1.12 20.97 -11.47
CA THR A 238 -1.81 22.27 -11.43
C THR A 238 -2.56 22.39 -10.12
N ILE A 239 -2.65 23.59 -9.53
CA ILE A 239 -3.52 23.81 -8.38
C ILE A 239 -4.96 23.75 -8.90
N ARG A 240 -5.61 22.60 -8.81
CA ARG A 240 -7.07 22.52 -8.88
C ARG A 240 -7.61 22.36 -7.47
N PHE A 241 -8.38 23.35 -7.03
CA PHE A 241 -9.16 23.25 -5.80
C PHE A 241 -10.30 22.26 -6.05
N ASN A 242 -10.47 21.30 -5.15
CA ASN A 242 -11.63 20.44 -5.22
C ASN A 242 -12.85 21.24 -4.72
N VAL A 243 -13.85 21.42 -5.58
CA VAL A 243 -15.05 22.18 -5.29
C VAL A 243 -16.23 21.22 -5.26
N VAL A 244 -16.83 21.05 -4.09
CA VAL A 244 -17.98 20.18 -3.89
C VAL A 244 -19.18 21.05 -3.54
N PRO A 245 -20.30 20.98 -4.29
CA PRO A 245 -21.53 21.67 -3.89
C PRO A 245 -22.06 21.03 -2.60
N ALA A 246 -22.51 21.86 -1.67
CA ALA A 246 -23.18 21.42 -0.45
C ALA A 246 -24.70 21.66 -0.55
N PRO A 247 -25.52 20.86 0.13
CA PRO A 247 -26.95 21.09 0.22
C PRO A 247 -27.25 22.40 0.97
N GLY A 248 -28.42 22.99 0.69
CA GLY A 248 -28.87 24.23 1.33
C GLY A 248 -28.55 25.51 0.54
N ALA A 249 -29.22 26.59 0.93
CA ALA A 249 -28.98 27.94 0.42
C ALA A 249 -28.19 28.74 1.48
N PRO A 250 -27.19 29.54 1.09
CA PRO A 250 -26.38 30.28 2.05
C PRO A 250 -27.16 31.43 2.69
N LEU A 251 -26.97 31.66 3.99
CA LEU A 251 -27.55 32.82 4.70
C LEU A 251 -26.89 34.15 4.30
N TYR A 252 -25.67 34.09 3.77
CA TYR A 252 -24.90 35.22 3.29
C TYR A 252 -23.95 34.80 2.16
N ASN A 253 -23.69 35.72 1.23
CA ASN A 253 -22.63 35.53 0.25
C ASN A 253 -21.30 35.84 0.91
N GLY A 254 -20.53 34.81 1.24
CA GLY A 254 -19.35 34.97 2.07
C GLY A 254 -18.45 33.76 2.10
N ILE A 255 -17.41 33.84 2.92
CA ILE A 255 -16.54 32.70 3.23
C ILE A 255 -16.55 32.41 4.72
N MET A 256 -16.48 31.14 5.08
CA MET A 256 -16.24 30.68 6.44
C MET A 256 -14.99 29.80 6.47
N ILE A 257 -14.12 30.07 7.44
CA ILE A 257 -12.90 29.32 7.71
C ILE A 257 -13.03 28.64 9.07
N ARG A 258 -12.84 27.32 9.08
CA ARG A 258 -12.69 26.50 10.29
C ARG A 258 -11.86 25.27 10.01
N HIS A 259 -11.40 24.62 11.08
CA HIS A 259 -10.83 23.28 10.95
C HIS A 259 -11.92 22.23 10.72
N ALA A 260 -11.66 21.19 9.92
CA ALA A 260 -12.64 20.15 9.59
C ALA A 260 -13.21 19.45 10.84
N ILE A 261 -12.34 19.18 11.81
CA ILE A 261 -12.68 18.57 13.12
C ILE A 261 -12.86 19.58 14.27
N TRP A 262 -13.17 20.84 13.97
CA TRP A 262 -13.41 21.90 14.96
C TRP A 262 -12.27 22.17 15.96
N ARG A 263 -11.01 21.85 15.61
CA ARG A 263 -9.85 22.26 16.42
C ARG A 263 -9.77 23.80 16.53
N PRO A 264 -9.24 24.33 17.65
CA PRO A 264 -8.99 25.75 17.80
C PRO A 264 -8.18 26.33 16.64
N LEU A 265 -8.64 27.45 16.10
CA LEU A 265 -7.84 28.31 15.24
C LEU A 265 -6.95 29.21 16.10
N GLN A 266 -5.82 29.61 15.54
CA GLN A 266 -4.98 30.64 16.14
C GLN A 266 -5.76 31.97 16.18
N GLU A 267 -5.76 32.69 17.31
CA GLU A 267 -6.48 33.97 17.46
C GLU A 267 -6.07 34.99 16.39
N GLN A 268 -4.80 34.93 15.95
CA GLN A 268 -4.28 35.76 14.88
C GLN A 268 -5.07 35.62 13.56
N ALA A 269 -5.72 34.46 13.31
CA ALA A 269 -6.53 34.26 12.11
C ALA A 269 -7.71 35.24 12.04
N TYR A 270 -8.41 35.47 13.15
CA TYR A 270 -9.47 36.47 13.23
C TYR A 270 -8.92 37.87 12.98
N ARG A 271 -7.83 38.25 13.66
CA ARG A 271 -7.22 39.58 13.50
C ARG A 271 -6.77 39.84 12.06
N VAL A 272 -6.21 38.85 11.38
CA VAL A 272 -5.77 38.97 9.98
C VAL A 272 -6.95 39.21 9.04
N LEU A 273 -8.06 38.48 9.21
CA LEU A 273 -9.26 38.67 8.39
C LEU A 273 -9.98 39.98 8.74
N TRP A 274 -9.99 40.34 10.02
CA TRP A 274 -10.53 41.61 10.48
C TRP A 274 -9.77 42.79 9.85
N ASP A 275 -8.44 42.83 9.97
CA ASP A 275 -7.60 43.86 9.35
C ASP A 275 -7.83 43.97 7.83
N ALA A 276 -8.08 42.84 7.16
CA ALA A 276 -8.23 42.77 5.71
C ALA A 276 -9.61 43.23 5.21
N PHE A 277 -10.69 42.99 5.97
CA PHE A 277 -12.05 43.09 5.46
C PHE A 277 -12.98 43.97 6.31
N ALA A 278 -12.74 44.12 7.61
CA ALA A 278 -13.59 44.89 8.52
C ALA A 278 -13.90 46.33 8.07
N PRO A 279 -13.01 47.06 7.38
CA PRO A 279 -13.34 48.42 6.90
C PRO A 279 -14.52 48.48 5.94
N GLN A 280 -14.87 47.38 5.26
CA GLN A 280 -15.90 47.36 4.20
C GLN A 280 -16.92 46.22 4.35
N ARG A 281 -16.63 45.22 5.18
CA ARG A 281 -17.35 43.96 5.26
C ARG A 281 -17.48 43.50 6.71
N ALA A 282 -18.56 42.82 7.03
CA ALA A 282 -18.73 42.18 8.35
C ALA A 282 -17.83 40.96 8.46
N VAL A 283 -17.00 40.92 9.51
CA VAL A 283 -16.10 39.80 9.82
C VAL A 283 -16.51 39.26 11.19
N ALA A 284 -17.09 38.06 11.23
CA ALA A 284 -17.59 37.48 12.45
C ALA A 284 -16.65 36.42 13.02
N GLY A 285 -16.22 36.61 14.26
CA GLY A 285 -15.37 35.67 15.00
C GLY A 285 -16.19 34.86 15.99
N ARG A 286 -15.96 33.54 16.05
CA ARG A 286 -16.66 32.65 16.98
C ARG A 286 -15.69 31.87 17.85
N ALA A 287 -15.83 32.01 19.15
CA ALA A 287 -15.00 31.34 20.13
C ALA A 287 -15.84 30.45 21.06
N TRP A 288 -15.26 29.38 21.55
CA TRP A 288 -15.88 28.50 22.54
C TRP A 288 -14.98 28.36 23.76
N PHE A 289 -15.62 28.24 24.91
CA PHE A 289 -14.96 27.95 26.18
C PHE A 289 -15.62 26.75 26.86
N PHE A 290 -14.78 25.83 27.32
CA PHE A 290 -15.13 24.66 28.11
C PHE A 290 -14.27 24.70 29.38
N THR A 291 -14.82 24.30 30.53
CA THR A 291 -14.07 24.26 31.80
C THR A 291 -13.21 23.02 31.96
N ALA A 292 -13.56 21.95 31.24
CA ALA A 292 -12.85 20.68 31.25
C ALA A 292 -12.13 20.43 29.90
N GLU A 293 -11.14 19.54 29.91
CA GLU A 293 -10.43 19.14 28.69
C GLU A 293 -11.37 18.45 27.69
N LEU A 294 -10.97 18.42 26.41
CA LEU A 294 -11.77 17.79 25.36
C LEU A 294 -12.04 16.31 25.71
N GLY A 295 -13.30 15.97 26.00
CA GLY A 295 -13.71 14.61 26.39
C GLY A 295 -14.20 14.47 27.84
N GLU A 296 -14.03 15.50 28.66
CA GLU A 296 -14.55 15.57 30.04
C GLU A 296 -15.81 16.43 30.13
N GLN A 297 -16.65 16.18 31.13
CA GLN A 297 -17.87 16.97 31.33
C GLN A 297 -17.52 18.36 31.86
N SER A 298 -17.74 19.37 31.01
CA SER A 298 -17.65 20.79 31.36
C SER A 298 -18.94 21.23 32.04
N PHE A 299 -18.82 21.88 33.21
CA PHE A 299 -19.91 22.54 33.90
C PHE A 299 -19.47 23.96 34.27
N ILE A 300 -20.36 24.92 34.00
CA ILE A 300 -20.21 26.34 34.27
C ILE A 300 -21.43 26.72 35.09
N ASN A 301 -21.22 26.85 36.40
CA ASN A 301 -22.26 27.23 37.33
C ASN A 301 -22.63 28.70 37.13
N LEU A 302 -23.90 28.93 36.85
CA LEU A 302 -24.51 30.24 36.73
C LEU A 302 -25.37 30.53 37.95
N THR A 303 -25.19 31.73 38.48
CA THR A 303 -26.09 32.31 39.47
C THR A 303 -26.81 33.53 38.88
N CYS A 304 -27.99 33.84 39.39
CA CYS A 304 -28.84 34.92 38.89
C CYS A 304 -29.19 35.88 40.01
N SER A 305 -29.17 37.19 39.77
CA SER A 305 -29.54 38.19 40.78
C SER A 305 -31.02 38.13 41.21
N LYS A 306 -31.87 37.44 40.46
CA LYS A 306 -33.33 37.31 40.70
C LYS A 306 -33.72 35.98 41.36
N SER A 307 -32.85 34.97 41.34
CA SER A 307 -33.17 33.61 41.77
C SER A 307 -31.99 32.97 42.50
N ASP A 308 -32.25 32.35 43.65
CA ASP A 308 -31.26 31.60 44.44
C ASP A 308 -30.99 30.18 43.89
N LYS A 309 -31.58 29.83 42.74
CA LYS A 309 -31.24 28.58 42.04
C LYS A 309 -29.94 28.75 41.28
N ASP A 310 -29.22 27.66 41.10
CA ASP A 310 -28.07 27.58 40.21
C ASP A 310 -28.43 26.87 38.91
N TYR A 311 -27.73 27.20 37.82
CA TYR A 311 -27.85 26.50 36.54
C TYR A 311 -26.48 26.10 36.00
N ASP A 312 -26.30 24.84 35.63
CA ASP A 312 -25.05 24.36 35.06
C ASP A 312 -25.09 24.37 33.53
N ALA A 313 -24.44 25.36 32.93
CA ALA A 313 -24.18 25.39 31.49
C ALA A 313 -22.97 24.52 31.14
N LYS A 314 -22.96 23.89 29.97
CA LYS A 314 -21.86 23.06 29.50
C LYS A 314 -20.75 23.86 28.83
N ALA A 315 -21.07 24.98 28.18
CA ALA A 315 -20.10 25.81 27.47
C ALA A 315 -20.54 27.27 27.36
N ILE A 316 -19.58 28.15 27.10
CA ILE A 316 -19.84 29.56 26.73
C ILE A 316 -19.43 29.78 25.28
N VAL A 317 -20.28 30.50 24.55
CA VAL A 317 -20.11 30.89 23.15
C VAL A 317 -19.81 32.37 23.07
N GLY A 318 -18.72 32.71 22.40
CA GLY A 318 -18.26 34.08 22.18
C GLY A 318 -18.50 34.47 20.74
N MET A 319 -19.30 35.50 20.49
CA MET A 319 -19.60 35.99 19.15
C MET A 319 -19.39 37.50 19.05
N THR A 320 -18.94 37.96 17.88
CA THR A 320 -18.75 39.38 17.61
C THR A 320 -20.10 40.05 17.30
N ALA A 321 -20.17 41.38 17.41
CA ALA A 321 -21.39 42.13 17.09
C ALA A 321 -21.79 41.95 15.61
N GLU A 322 -20.78 41.81 14.73
CA GLU A 322 -20.91 41.65 13.28
C GLU A 322 -21.59 40.33 12.87
N GLU A 323 -21.69 39.35 13.76
CA GLU A 323 -22.40 38.09 13.51
C GLU A 323 -23.86 38.31 13.08
N ALA A 324 -24.48 39.41 13.53
CA ALA A 324 -25.81 39.83 13.11
C ALA A 324 -25.92 40.04 11.58
N GLN A 325 -24.82 40.39 10.91
CA GLN A 325 -24.79 40.61 9.45
C GLN A 325 -24.35 39.36 8.67
N VAL A 326 -23.90 38.32 9.37
CA VAL A 326 -23.41 37.08 8.76
C VAL A 326 -24.50 36.02 8.81
N THR A 327 -24.73 35.40 9.96
CA THR A 327 -25.75 34.35 10.14
C THR A 327 -27.12 34.89 10.50
N ARG A 328 -27.23 36.20 10.75
CA ARG A 328 -28.46 36.86 11.23
C ARG A 328 -29.00 36.22 12.51
N ILE A 329 -28.10 35.76 13.37
CA ILE A 329 -28.45 35.09 14.63
C ILE A 329 -29.37 35.94 15.53
N HIS A 330 -29.31 37.27 15.43
CA HIS A 330 -30.20 38.18 16.15
C HIS A 330 -31.70 37.98 15.83
N GLU A 331 -32.05 37.41 14.68
CA GLU A 331 -33.43 37.05 14.33
C GLU A 331 -33.96 35.86 15.16
N CYS A 332 -33.08 35.10 15.82
CA CYS A 332 -33.46 34.01 16.71
C CYS A 332 -33.80 34.48 18.13
N LEU A 333 -33.63 35.77 18.43
CA LEU A 333 -33.99 36.33 19.74
C LEU A 333 -35.51 36.40 19.87
N ARG A 334 -36.04 35.77 20.92
CA ARG A 334 -37.44 35.92 21.32
C ARG A 334 -37.70 37.32 21.90
N ALA A 335 -36.75 37.82 22.70
CA ALA A 335 -36.84 39.12 23.35
C ALA A 335 -35.44 39.75 23.56
N GLY A 336 -35.39 41.09 23.63
CA GLY A 336 -34.15 41.85 23.85
C GLY A 336 -33.43 42.27 22.58
N ARG A 337 -32.09 42.37 22.62
CA ARG A 337 -31.24 42.84 21.52
C ARG A 337 -29.96 42.01 21.36
N TRP A 338 -29.31 42.15 20.21
CA TRP A 338 -27.96 41.63 19.97
C TRP A 338 -26.87 42.48 20.65
N PHE A 339 -25.65 41.96 20.68
CA PHE A 339 -24.48 42.64 21.21
C PHE A 339 -24.13 43.90 20.41
N LEU A 340 -23.70 44.95 21.12
CA LEU A 340 -23.20 46.17 20.53
C LEU A 340 -21.67 46.11 20.35
N PRO A 341 -21.10 46.78 19.33
CA PRO A 341 -19.65 46.85 19.16
C PRO A 341 -18.95 47.42 20.42
N GLY A 342 -17.96 46.69 20.93
CA GLY A 342 -17.21 47.08 22.14
C GLY A 342 -17.89 46.75 23.48
N GLU A 343 -19.08 46.16 23.46
CA GLU A 343 -19.76 45.67 24.66
C GLU A 343 -19.00 44.49 25.28
N ARG A 344 -18.86 44.46 26.61
CA ARG A 344 -18.04 43.45 27.32
C ARG A 344 -18.82 42.60 28.32
N TYR A 345 -19.56 43.24 29.22
CA TYR A 345 -20.24 42.57 30.33
C TYR A 345 -21.73 42.39 30.03
N ALA A 346 -22.03 41.79 28.88
CA ALA A 346 -23.39 41.43 28.47
C ALA A 346 -23.47 39.94 28.20
N CYS A 347 -24.64 39.36 28.42
CA CYS A 347 -24.92 37.98 28.04
C CYS A 347 -26.30 37.84 27.42
N ILE A 348 -26.42 36.86 26.53
CA ILE A 348 -27.68 36.39 25.96
C ILE A 348 -27.82 34.93 26.35
N ILE A 349 -29.00 34.55 26.85
CA ILE A 349 -29.28 33.19 27.29
C ILE A 349 -30.38 32.53 26.45
N PRO A 350 -30.39 31.20 26.31
CA PRO A 350 -31.52 30.46 25.75
C PRO A 350 -32.74 30.47 26.67
N GLU A 351 -33.92 30.25 26.08
CA GLU A 351 -35.22 30.20 26.77
C GLU A 351 -35.23 29.23 27.96
N GLY A 352 -34.67 28.03 27.84
CA GLY A 352 -34.67 27.07 28.95
C GLY A 352 -33.81 27.48 30.14
N VAL A 353 -32.80 28.34 29.93
CA VAL A 353 -32.03 28.95 31.02
C VAL A 353 -32.83 30.07 31.68
N ALA A 354 -33.54 30.88 30.88
CA ALA A 354 -34.43 31.90 31.40
C ALA A 354 -35.56 31.30 32.26
N ASP A 355 -36.17 30.21 31.80
CA ASP A 355 -37.22 29.47 32.51
C ASP A 355 -36.70 28.90 33.84
N ALA A 356 -35.48 28.36 33.87
CA ALA A 356 -34.89 27.81 35.09
C ALA A 356 -34.73 28.87 36.20
N PHE A 357 -34.43 30.11 35.82
CA PHE A 357 -34.30 31.25 36.72
C PHE A 357 -35.59 32.08 36.89
N ASN A 358 -36.71 31.69 36.27
CA ASN A 358 -37.96 32.46 36.23
C ASN A 358 -37.76 33.91 35.71
N ILE A 359 -36.95 34.08 34.66
CA ILE A 359 -36.68 35.36 34.00
C ILE A 359 -37.76 35.61 32.94
N THR A 360 -38.36 36.80 32.93
CA THR A 360 -39.34 37.25 31.95
C THR A 360 -38.77 38.34 31.04
N ASP A 361 -39.46 38.66 29.95
CA ASP A 361 -39.03 39.66 28.98
C ASP A 361 -38.81 41.07 29.60
N GLU A 362 -39.51 41.38 30.71
CA GLU A 362 -39.39 42.65 31.44
C GLU A 362 -38.13 42.78 32.30
N ASP A 363 -37.46 41.65 32.57
CA ASP A 363 -36.22 41.58 33.35
C ASP A 363 -34.97 41.87 32.51
N ILE A 364 -35.10 41.85 31.19
CA ILE A 364 -34.01 42.13 30.27
C ILE A 364 -33.49 43.56 30.52
N GLY A 365 -32.18 43.68 30.71
CA GLY A 365 -31.51 44.92 31.09
C GLY A 365 -31.51 45.24 32.59
N LYS A 366 -32.28 44.51 33.42
CA LYS A 366 -32.32 44.71 34.89
C LYS A 366 -31.61 43.60 35.66
N VAL A 367 -31.68 42.37 35.16
CA VAL A 367 -31.08 41.19 35.79
C VAL A 367 -29.62 41.01 35.37
N THR A 368 -28.79 40.57 36.31
CA THR A 368 -27.41 40.17 36.05
C THR A 368 -27.21 38.69 36.34
N LEU A 369 -26.53 37.99 35.45
CA LEU A 369 -26.07 36.63 35.64
C LEU A 369 -24.59 36.65 36.02
N GLN A 370 -24.18 35.76 36.91
CA GLN A 370 -22.80 35.65 37.35
C GLN A 370 -22.25 34.26 37.03
N PHE A 371 -21.05 34.26 36.46
CA PHE A 371 -20.20 33.07 36.32
C PHE A 371 -18.73 33.48 36.47
N ASN A 372 -17.89 32.57 37.00
CA ASN A 372 -16.47 32.85 37.29
C ASN A 372 -16.22 34.15 38.09
N GLY A 373 -17.15 34.53 38.96
CA GLY A 373 -17.05 35.76 39.77
C GLY A 373 -17.36 37.06 39.05
N ILE A 374 -17.72 37.04 37.77
CA ILE A 374 -17.98 38.23 36.94
C ILE A 374 -19.48 38.34 36.68
N HIS A 375 -20.02 39.56 36.78
CA HIS A 375 -21.44 39.85 36.54
C HIS A 375 -21.64 40.32 35.10
N PHE A 376 -22.62 39.73 34.42
CA PHE A 376 -23.01 40.03 33.05
C PHE A 376 -24.46 40.49 33.03
N GLN A 377 -24.73 41.61 32.37
CA GLN A 377 -26.09 42.11 32.18
C GLN A 377 -26.81 41.25 31.15
N LEU A 378 -28.01 40.78 31.47
CA LEU A 378 -28.86 40.08 30.52
C LEU A 378 -29.40 41.07 29.47
N VAL A 379 -29.06 40.88 28.19
CA VAL A 379 -29.48 41.79 27.11
C VAL A 379 -30.43 41.14 26.08
N GLY A 380 -30.61 39.81 26.13
CA GLY A 380 -31.55 39.12 25.27
C GLY A 380 -31.77 37.66 25.63
N ILE A 381 -32.86 37.09 25.11
CA ILE A 381 -33.27 35.69 25.30
C ILE A 381 -33.50 35.06 23.92
N PHE A 382 -32.86 33.92 23.66
CA PHE A 382 -33.02 33.16 22.41
C PHE A 382 -34.22 32.21 22.45
N ASP A 383 -34.91 32.10 21.31
CA ASP A 383 -35.82 30.98 21.05
C ASP A 383 -35.00 29.73 20.67
N ASN A 384 -35.21 28.64 21.39
CA ASN A 384 -34.45 27.41 21.21
C ASN A 384 -34.69 26.71 19.87
N ASN A 385 -35.90 26.79 19.33
CA ASN A 385 -36.25 26.14 18.08
C ASN A 385 -35.67 26.92 16.90
N LEU A 386 -35.77 28.25 16.93
CA LEU A 386 -35.16 29.12 15.93
C LEU A 386 -33.64 29.01 15.94
N LEU A 387 -33.03 28.87 17.12
CA LEU A 387 -31.57 28.72 17.23
C LEU A 387 -31.09 27.34 16.76
N LYS A 388 -31.84 26.25 17.05
CA LYS A 388 -31.53 24.89 16.55
C LYS A 388 -31.56 24.80 15.03
N GLN A 389 -32.46 25.53 14.38
CA GLN A 389 -32.60 25.54 12.91
C GLN A 389 -31.61 26.48 12.22
N ARG A 390 -30.82 27.25 12.98
CA ARG A 390 -29.89 28.22 12.42
C ARG A 390 -28.54 27.56 12.15
N GLU A 391 -28.29 27.29 10.88
CA GLU A 391 -27.05 26.68 10.38
C GLU A 391 -26.18 27.70 9.62
N ASP A 392 -24.87 27.51 9.60
CA ASP A 392 -23.95 28.30 8.76
C ASP A 392 -23.63 27.58 7.41
N LEU A 393 -22.68 28.10 6.65
CA LEU A 393 -22.20 27.60 5.36
C LEU A 393 -21.66 26.17 5.41
N ASP A 394 -21.41 25.59 6.58
CA ASP A 394 -21.05 24.19 6.71
C ASP A 394 -22.24 23.25 6.91
N GLY A 395 -23.44 23.79 7.13
CA GLY A 395 -24.66 23.05 7.46
C GLY A 395 -24.73 22.63 8.93
N GLU A 396 -23.93 23.24 9.81
CA GLU A 396 -23.88 22.90 11.24
C GLU A 396 -24.45 24.02 12.12
N MET A 397 -24.92 23.66 13.32
CA MET A 397 -25.47 24.61 14.29
C MET A 397 -24.40 25.57 14.81
N LEU A 398 -24.82 26.76 15.23
CA LEU A 398 -23.90 27.78 15.77
C LEU A 398 -23.43 27.53 17.22
N THR A 399 -24.03 26.56 17.90
CA THR A 399 -23.61 26.14 19.25
C THR A 399 -22.31 25.32 19.20
N PRO A 400 -21.61 25.06 20.32
CA PRO A 400 -20.40 24.25 20.34
C PRO A 400 -20.68 22.77 20.06
N VAL A 401 -19.69 22.08 19.50
CA VAL A 401 -19.74 20.63 19.30
C VAL A 401 -19.72 19.87 20.63
N ASP A 402 -20.56 18.83 20.74
CA ASP A 402 -20.50 17.85 21.83
C ASP A 402 -19.44 16.79 21.54
N PHE A 403 -18.18 17.11 21.87
CA PHE A 403 -17.04 16.23 21.63
C PHE A 403 -17.16 14.89 22.38
N ILE A 404 -17.79 14.87 23.55
CA ILE A 404 -17.96 13.66 24.37
C ILE A 404 -18.91 12.69 23.68
N MET A 405 -20.06 13.19 23.23
CA MET A 405 -21.05 12.38 22.51
C MET A 405 -20.48 11.86 21.19
N MET A 406 -19.73 12.70 20.46
CA MET A 406 -19.05 12.31 19.23
C MET A 406 -18.01 11.20 19.45
N GLN A 407 -17.24 11.27 20.53
CA GLN A 407 -16.27 10.22 20.88
C GLN A 407 -16.96 8.91 21.28
N ARG A 408 -18.09 8.95 21.97
CA ARG A 408 -18.89 7.76 22.31
C ARG A 408 -19.45 7.08 21.06
N LEU A 409 -20.01 7.86 20.13
CA LEU A 409 -20.51 7.35 18.85
C LEU A 409 -19.37 6.76 18.00
N GLN A 410 -18.17 7.34 18.07
CA GLN A 410 -16.99 6.82 17.38
C GLN A 410 -16.43 5.55 18.03
N GLY A 411 -16.52 5.40 19.36
CA GLY A 411 -16.19 4.14 20.03
C GLY A 411 -17.07 2.96 19.59
N GLN A 412 -18.26 3.24 19.07
CA GLN A 412 -19.19 2.24 18.52
C GLN A 412 -18.98 1.98 17.02
N MET A 413 -18.38 2.92 16.28
CA MET A 413 -18.03 2.77 14.86
C MET A 413 -16.54 2.44 14.73
N GLY A 414 -16.20 1.17 14.50
CA GLY A 414 -14.83 0.65 14.55
C GLY A 414 -13.74 1.49 13.83
N ALA A 415 -12.49 1.32 14.29
CA ALA A 415 -11.33 2.17 13.98
C ALA A 415 -11.01 2.44 12.50
N GLN A 416 -11.44 1.58 11.57
CA GLN A 416 -11.23 1.78 10.12
C GLN A 416 -12.03 2.96 9.56
N SER A 417 -13.18 3.30 10.13
CA SER A 417 -14.03 4.41 9.68
C SER A 417 -13.57 5.80 10.16
N ALA A 418 -12.70 5.84 11.18
CA ALA A 418 -12.21 7.08 11.78
C ALA A 418 -11.14 7.78 10.91
N GLN A 419 -10.33 7.01 10.19
CA GLN A 419 -9.18 7.52 9.44
C GLN A 419 -9.57 8.09 8.07
N GLU A 420 -10.64 7.58 7.45
CA GLU A 420 -11.23 8.15 6.23
C GLU A 420 -12.06 9.43 6.54
N ALA A 421 -12.62 9.53 7.74
CA ALA A 421 -13.42 10.68 8.17
C ALA A 421 -12.61 11.93 8.55
N GLU A 422 -11.31 11.81 8.86
CA GLU A 422 -10.45 12.96 9.15
C GLU A 422 -10.11 13.82 7.91
N ALA A 423 -10.19 13.24 6.71
CA ALA A 423 -9.89 13.93 5.45
C ALA A 423 -11.12 14.58 4.79
N GLY A 424 -12.34 14.23 5.24
CA GLY A 424 -13.61 14.66 4.66
C GLY A 424 -14.33 15.76 5.44
N PHE A 425 -15.28 16.43 4.79
CA PHE A 425 -16.24 17.32 5.45
C PHE A 425 -17.18 16.47 6.32
N ARG A 426 -16.93 16.41 7.63
CA ARG A 426 -17.73 15.66 8.61
C ARG A 426 -18.70 16.59 9.34
N GLU A 427 -19.94 16.16 9.48
CA GLU A 427 -20.94 16.82 10.33
C GLU A 427 -20.75 16.38 11.79
N TYR A 428 -20.81 17.35 12.71
CA TYR A 428 -20.69 17.10 14.14
C TYR A 428 -22.04 17.23 14.84
N LEU A 429 -22.18 16.55 15.98
CA LEU A 429 -23.31 16.78 16.88
C LEU A 429 -22.98 17.99 17.77
N HIS A 430 -23.92 18.91 17.90
CA HIS A 430 -23.76 20.12 18.70
C HIS A 430 -24.51 20.02 20.03
N LEU A 431 -24.03 20.78 21.01
CA LEU A 431 -24.70 21.01 22.27
C LEU A 431 -26.06 21.70 22.02
N ALA A 432 -27.08 21.25 22.74
CA ALA A 432 -28.40 21.87 22.70
C ALA A 432 -28.31 23.32 23.19
N PRO A 433 -29.09 24.27 22.63
CA PRO A 433 -29.13 25.66 23.07
C PRO A 433 -29.17 25.84 24.58
N ASP A 434 -30.05 25.12 25.27
CA ASP A 434 -30.22 25.22 26.74
C ASP A 434 -28.93 24.99 27.53
N SER A 435 -27.98 24.24 26.98
CA SER A 435 -26.73 23.95 27.67
C SER A 435 -25.64 25.00 27.46
N VAL A 436 -25.91 26.13 26.81
CA VAL A 436 -24.89 27.14 26.49
C VAL A 436 -25.33 28.58 26.77
N ILE A 437 -24.36 29.46 26.94
CA ILE A 437 -24.55 30.89 27.17
C ILE A 437 -23.77 31.67 26.11
N PHE A 438 -24.29 32.82 25.69
CA PHE A 438 -23.62 33.68 24.72
C PHE A 438 -23.11 34.96 25.38
N VAL A 439 -21.87 35.33 25.05
CA VAL A 439 -21.22 36.58 25.48
C VAL A 439 -20.46 37.23 24.32
N PRO A 440 -20.06 38.51 24.43
CA PRO A 440 -19.21 39.15 23.44
C PRO A 440 -17.89 38.39 23.23
N PHE A 441 -17.46 38.28 21.97
CA PHE A 441 -16.27 37.54 21.55
C PHE A 441 -15.01 37.94 22.32
N ASP A 442 -14.71 39.23 22.41
CA ASP A 442 -13.52 39.73 23.11
C ASP A 442 -13.54 39.35 24.58
N THR A 443 -14.72 39.34 25.22
CA THR A 443 -14.85 38.91 26.61
C THR A 443 -14.49 37.45 26.76
N LEU A 444 -15.00 36.58 25.87
CA LEU A 444 -14.70 35.15 25.97
C LEU A 444 -13.22 34.84 25.69
N ILE A 445 -12.60 35.48 24.70
CA ILE A 445 -11.17 35.31 24.42
C ILE A 445 -10.33 35.70 25.65
N ASN A 446 -10.66 36.82 26.30
CA ASN A 446 -9.96 37.26 27.52
C ASN A 446 -10.18 36.31 28.70
N LEU A 447 -11.27 35.53 28.72
CA LEU A 447 -11.55 34.49 29.72
C LEU A 447 -10.87 33.14 29.40
N GLY A 448 -10.05 33.07 28.35
CA GLY A 448 -9.38 31.83 27.93
C GLY A 448 -10.15 31.02 26.89
N GLY A 449 -11.18 31.61 26.26
CA GLY A 449 -11.88 31.03 25.13
C GLY A 449 -10.97 30.80 23.92
N THR A 450 -11.32 29.82 23.11
CA THR A 450 -10.56 29.44 21.92
C THR A 450 -11.35 29.78 20.66
N LEU A 451 -10.71 30.44 19.68
CA LEU A 451 -11.31 30.73 18.37
C LEU A 451 -11.59 29.42 17.62
N ARG A 452 -12.75 29.28 16.99
CA ARG A 452 -13.19 28.04 16.32
C ARG A 452 -13.50 28.25 14.85
N SER A 453 -14.15 29.37 14.52
CA SER A 453 -14.40 29.75 13.14
C SER A 453 -14.36 31.27 12.96
N VAL A 454 -14.09 31.69 11.73
CA VAL A 454 -14.22 33.08 11.29
C VAL A 454 -14.99 33.11 9.98
N ALA A 455 -15.99 33.97 9.89
CA ALA A 455 -16.80 34.18 8.69
C ALA A 455 -16.69 35.62 8.19
N VAL A 456 -16.78 35.81 6.88
CA VAL A 456 -16.76 37.13 6.24
C VAL A 456 -17.91 37.23 5.25
N ASN A 457 -18.75 38.24 5.38
CA ASN A 457 -19.85 38.51 4.45
C ASN A 457 -19.41 39.51 3.36
N PHE A 458 -19.36 39.05 2.10
CA PHE A 458 -19.00 39.81 0.90
C PHE A 458 -20.19 40.42 0.15
N VAL A 459 -21.43 40.20 0.62
CA VAL A 459 -22.68 40.70 0.03
C VAL A 459 -23.00 40.11 -1.35
N THR A 460 -22.07 40.10 -2.30
CA THR A 460 -22.25 39.65 -3.69
C THR A 460 -21.47 38.36 -4.01
N PRO A 461 -22.03 37.44 -4.82
CA PRO A 461 -21.35 36.20 -5.24
C PRO A 461 -20.06 36.43 -6.05
N GLU A 462 -20.01 37.51 -6.84
CA GLU A 462 -18.86 37.85 -7.68
C GLU A 462 -17.64 38.20 -6.84
N GLU A 463 -17.83 38.96 -5.77
CA GLU A 463 -16.77 39.29 -4.81
C GLU A 463 -16.24 38.04 -4.10
N VAL A 464 -17.14 37.13 -3.70
CA VAL A 464 -16.74 35.84 -3.11
C VAL A 464 -15.79 35.13 -4.06
N ARG A 465 -16.11 35.00 -5.36
CA ARG A 465 -15.24 34.31 -6.33
C ARG A 465 -13.86 34.98 -6.47
N MET A 466 -13.80 36.30 -6.52
CA MET A 466 -12.54 37.05 -6.65
C MET A 466 -11.63 36.88 -5.42
N VAL A 467 -12.22 36.95 -4.22
CA VAL A 467 -11.48 36.82 -2.96
C VAL A 467 -11.07 35.37 -2.73
N LEU A 468 -11.94 34.42 -3.05
CA LEU A 468 -11.75 33.00 -2.80
C LEU A 468 -10.55 32.42 -3.55
N ASP A 469 -10.31 32.79 -4.82
CA ASP A 469 -9.08 32.38 -5.52
C ASP A 469 -7.81 32.88 -4.81
N LYS A 470 -7.80 34.16 -4.37
CA LYS A 470 -6.65 34.74 -3.66
C LYS A 470 -6.41 34.11 -2.29
N VAL A 471 -7.48 33.91 -1.52
CA VAL A 471 -7.43 33.35 -0.16
C VAL A 471 -7.07 31.87 -0.20
N MET A 472 -7.70 31.08 -1.08
CA MET A 472 -7.39 29.65 -1.19
C MET A 472 -5.99 29.38 -1.70
N ARG A 473 -5.40 30.27 -2.51
CA ARG A 473 -3.99 30.16 -2.91
C ARG A 473 -3.03 30.35 -1.73
N ARG A 474 -3.42 31.10 -0.70
CA ARG A 474 -2.62 31.38 0.50
C ARG A 474 -2.91 30.45 1.68
N ILE A 475 -4.14 29.97 1.78
CA ILE A 475 -4.63 29.20 2.93
C ILE A 475 -4.75 27.73 2.55
N GLY A 476 -4.11 26.85 3.33
CA GLY A 476 -4.17 25.38 3.16
C GLY A 476 -5.30 24.70 3.96
N PHE A 477 -6.38 25.41 4.26
CA PHE A 477 -7.53 24.89 5.00
C PHE A 477 -8.72 24.68 4.08
N ASN A 478 -9.63 23.80 4.50
CA ASN A 478 -10.95 23.71 3.88
C ASN A 478 -11.71 25.02 4.13
N LEU A 479 -12.40 25.49 3.11
CA LEU A 479 -13.12 26.76 3.13
C LEU A 479 -14.55 26.53 2.63
N TYR A 480 -15.52 27.14 3.29
CA TYR A 480 -16.92 27.07 2.91
C TYR A 480 -17.30 28.42 2.32
N ALA A 481 -18.01 28.44 1.19
CA ALA A 481 -18.41 29.68 0.57
C ALA A 481 -19.87 29.65 0.11
N GLY A 482 -20.61 30.69 0.46
CA GLY A 482 -21.92 30.98 -0.09
C GLY A 482 -21.79 31.81 -1.35
N GLN A 483 -22.32 31.32 -2.48
CA GLN A 483 -22.32 32.04 -3.75
C GLN A 483 -23.69 31.94 -4.43
N GLY A 484 -24.46 33.02 -4.36
CA GLY A 484 -25.83 33.06 -4.84
C GLY A 484 -26.70 32.15 -3.98
N ASP A 485 -27.42 31.24 -4.62
CA ASP A 485 -28.32 30.30 -3.92
C ASP A 485 -27.64 28.96 -3.58
N ARG A 486 -26.30 28.88 -3.64
CA ARG A 486 -25.56 27.63 -3.43
C ARG A 486 -24.39 27.79 -2.49
N ILE A 487 -24.16 26.73 -1.72
CA ILE A 487 -23.00 26.57 -0.85
C ILE A 487 -21.97 25.69 -1.55
N TYR A 488 -20.70 26.09 -1.46
CA TYR A 488 -19.57 25.36 -2.00
C TYR A 488 -18.55 25.06 -0.90
N LYS A 489 -18.14 23.80 -0.85
CA LYS A 489 -17.09 23.27 0.02
C LYS A 489 -15.81 23.18 -0.81
N TYR A 490 -14.83 24.01 -0.47
CA TYR A 490 -13.52 24.05 -1.13
C TYR A 490 -12.49 23.32 -0.28
N SER A 491 -11.78 22.37 -0.88
CA SER A 491 -10.65 21.71 -0.26
C SER A 491 -9.36 22.01 -1.01
N SER A 492 -8.30 22.32 -0.26
CA SER A 492 -6.97 22.63 -0.79
C SER A 492 -6.17 21.40 -1.19
N ILE A 493 -6.79 20.21 -1.27
CA ILE A 493 -6.13 19.00 -1.78
C ILE A 493 -5.65 19.30 -3.19
N ALA A 494 -4.33 19.34 -3.36
CA ALA A 494 -3.70 19.41 -4.66
C ALA A 494 -4.08 18.14 -5.42
N ALA A 495 -5.13 18.21 -6.24
CA ALA A 495 -5.47 17.13 -7.14
C ALA A 495 -4.35 17.07 -8.19
N THR A 496 -3.49 16.06 -8.09
CA THR A 496 -2.51 15.74 -9.13
C THR A 496 -3.28 15.34 -10.38
N SER A 497 -3.54 16.30 -11.27
CA SER A 497 -4.13 16.01 -12.57
C SER A 497 -3.09 15.32 -13.43
N ILE A 498 -3.28 14.03 -13.69
CA ILE A 498 -2.47 13.32 -14.68
C ILE A 498 -2.98 13.76 -16.08
N SER A 499 -2.42 14.84 -16.62
CA SER A 499 -2.61 15.20 -18.02
C SER A 499 -1.85 14.20 -18.91
N GLY A 500 -2.41 13.87 -20.08
CA GLY A 500 -1.77 12.98 -21.05
C GLY A 500 -2.12 11.50 -20.95
N VAL A 501 -2.89 11.04 -19.95
CA VAL A 501 -3.30 9.60 -19.87
C VAL A 501 -4.07 9.15 -21.11
N MET A 502 -4.93 10.02 -21.64
CA MET A 502 -5.72 9.71 -22.84
C MET A 502 -4.83 9.48 -24.06
N ASP A 503 -3.72 10.22 -24.18
CA ASP A 503 -2.76 10.09 -25.28
C ASP A 503 -1.95 8.79 -25.19
N LEU A 504 -1.91 8.15 -24.02
CA LEU A 504 -1.19 6.90 -23.77
C LEU A 504 -1.99 5.64 -24.12
N VAL A 505 -3.32 5.74 -24.25
CA VAL A 505 -4.18 4.58 -24.46
C VAL A 505 -3.78 3.83 -25.73
N ILE A 506 -3.57 4.56 -26.83
CA ILE A 506 -3.23 3.96 -28.13
C ILE A 506 -1.82 3.33 -28.12
N PRO A 507 -0.73 4.02 -27.70
CA PRO A 507 0.60 3.42 -27.61
C PRO A 507 0.66 2.19 -26.70
N ILE A 508 0.00 2.24 -25.54
CA ILE A 508 -0.04 1.11 -24.60
C ILE A 508 -0.76 -0.07 -25.24
N LEU A 509 -1.90 0.15 -25.90
CA LEU A 509 -2.65 -0.90 -26.57
C LEU A 509 -1.84 -1.56 -27.69
N ILE A 510 -1.18 -0.76 -28.53
CA ILE A 510 -0.32 -1.26 -29.62
C ILE A 510 0.79 -2.13 -29.04
N ALA A 511 1.48 -1.67 -28.00
CA ALA A 511 2.55 -2.45 -27.40
C ALA A 511 2.03 -3.71 -26.69
N ALA A 512 0.87 -3.64 -26.04
CA ALA A 512 0.22 -4.80 -25.43
C ALA A 512 -0.06 -5.90 -26.46
N LEU A 513 -0.57 -5.52 -27.64
CA LEU A 513 -0.82 -6.43 -28.76
C LEU A 513 0.47 -7.00 -29.36
N ILE A 514 1.53 -6.18 -29.48
CA ILE A 514 2.85 -6.64 -29.94
C ILE A 514 3.42 -7.69 -28.98
N VAL A 515 3.40 -7.43 -27.67
CA VAL A 515 3.88 -8.37 -26.65
C VAL A 515 3.04 -9.65 -26.66
N LEU A 516 1.71 -9.53 -26.74
CA LEU A 516 0.80 -10.67 -26.83
C LEU A 516 1.14 -11.55 -28.04
N ASN A 517 1.25 -10.96 -29.23
CA ASN A 517 1.52 -11.69 -30.47
C ASN A 517 2.90 -12.35 -30.45
N THR A 518 3.92 -11.63 -29.97
CA THR A 518 5.29 -12.17 -29.90
C THR A 518 5.42 -13.30 -28.87
N MET A 519 4.77 -13.19 -27.72
CA MET A 519 4.73 -14.26 -26.72
C MET A 519 3.93 -15.47 -27.20
N LEU A 520 2.80 -15.24 -27.87
CA LEU A 520 2.00 -16.32 -28.44
C LEU A 520 2.77 -17.08 -29.53
N GLY A 521 3.47 -16.36 -30.41
CA GLY A 521 4.39 -16.96 -31.38
C GLY A 521 5.53 -17.75 -30.71
N ALA A 522 6.06 -17.27 -29.58
CA ALA A 522 7.06 -18.00 -28.81
C ALA A 522 6.52 -19.32 -28.23
N VAL A 523 5.25 -19.37 -27.80
CA VAL A 523 4.59 -20.61 -27.35
C VAL A 523 4.44 -21.60 -28.51
N TYR A 524 3.90 -21.15 -29.64
CA TYR A 524 3.63 -22.03 -30.78
C TYR A 524 4.89 -22.63 -31.42
N GLU A 525 5.96 -21.85 -31.50
CA GLU A 525 7.23 -22.38 -32.00
C GLU A 525 7.91 -23.38 -31.05
N ARG A 526 7.51 -23.41 -29.78
CA ARG A 526 8.06 -24.30 -28.76
C ARG A 526 7.11 -25.44 -28.40
N LEU A 527 6.08 -25.69 -29.20
CA LEU A 527 5.13 -26.79 -28.99
C LEU A 527 5.83 -28.14 -28.77
N LYS A 528 6.84 -28.45 -29.59
CA LYS A 528 7.62 -29.70 -29.47
C LYS A 528 8.39 -29.77 -28.16
N GLU A 529 9.01 -28.66 -27.74
CA GLU A 529 9.76 -28.57 -26.49
C GLU A 529 8.83 -28.72 -25.27
N ILE A 530 7.67 -28.06 -25.30
CA ILE A 530 6.62 -28.18 -24.27
C ILE A 530 6.12 -29.63 -24.16
N GLY A 531 5.94 -30.31 -25.30
CA GLY A 531 5.57 -31.72 -25.34
C GLY A 531 6.63 -32.63 -24.69
N ILE A 532 7.92 -32.36 -24.96
CA ILE A 532 9.05 -33.08 -24.33
C ILE A 532 9.04 -32.83 -22.81
N PHE A 533 8.89 -31.59 -22.37
CA PHE A 533 8.82 -31.24 -20.94
C PHE A 533 7.65 -31.92 -20.23
N SER A 534 6.47 -31.96 -20.86
CA SER A 534 5.30 -32.67 -20.36
C SER A 534 5.54 -34.18 -20.24
N SER A 535 6.19 -34.78 -21.24
CA SER A 535 6.55 -36.22 -21.22
C SER A 535 7.60 -36.55 -20.15
N LEU A 536 8.46 -35.59 -19.80
CA LEU A 536 9.42 -35.68 -18.69
C LEU A 536 8.78 -35.38 -17.32
N GLY A 537 7.47 -35.09 -17.26
CA GLY A 537 6.74 -34.91 -16.01
C GLY A 537 6.74 -33.48 -15.46
N LEU A 538 7.10 -32.46 -16.25
CA LEU A 538 6.94 -31.07 -15.81
C LEU A 538 5.47 -30.71 -15.67
N ALA A 539 5.11 -30.16 -14.50
CA ALA A 539 3.75 -29.69 -14.25
C ALA A 539 3.37 -28.56 -15.23
N PRO A 540 2.10 -28.48 -15.68
CA PRO A 540 1.61 -27.40 -16.54
C PRO A 540 1.92 -25.99 -16.02
N THR A 541 1.85 -25.81 -14.70
CA THR A 541 2.20 -24.55 -14.02
C THR A 541 3.67 -24.17 -14.19
N HIS A 542 4.60 -25.13 -14.21
CA HIS A 542 6.02 -24.85 -14.42
C HIS A 542 6.30 -24.41 -15.86
N VAL A 543 5.54 -24.94 -16.83
CA VAL A 543 5.60 -24.48 -18.22
C VAL A 543 5.08 -23.04 -18.33
N ALA A 544 4.01 -22.67 -17.64
CA ALA A 544 3.56 -21.27 -17.59
C ALA A 544 4.63 -20.34 -16.98
N ILE A 545 5.27 -20.76 -15.89
CA ILE A 545 6.33 -19.98 -15.23
C ILE A 545 7.50 -19.66 -16.19
N LEU A 546 7.82 -20.55 -17.14
CA LEU A 546 8.83 -20.29 -18.17
C LEU A 546 8.55 -19.00 -18.95
N PHE A 547 7.32 -18.81 -19.41
CA PHE A 547 6.92 -17.65 -20.22
C PHE A 547 6.72 -16.40 -19.36
N ILE A 548 6.22 -16.56 -18.13
CA ILE A 548 6.12 -15.45 -17.16
C ILE A 548 7.53 -14.94 -16.80
N ALA A 549 8.51 -15.83 -16.68
CA ALA A 549 9.91 -15.46 -16.47
C ALA A 549 10.46 -14.63 -17.63
N GLU A 550 10.20 -15.02 -18.88
CA GLU A 550 10.60 -14.24 -20.06
C GLU A 550 9.97 -12.83 -20.03
N ALA A 551 8.67 -12.72 -19.71
CA ALA A 551 7.99 -11.43 -19.57
C ALA A 551 8.59 -10.56 -18.45
N PHE A 552 8.97 -11.17 -17.33
CA PHE A 552 9.62 -10.44 -16.25
C PHE A 552 10.97 -9.87 -16.69
N VAL A 553 11.77 -10.66 -17.40
CA VAL A 553 13.05 -10.19 -17.97
C VAL A 553 12.82 -9.03 -18.96
N TYR A 554 11.86 -9.19 -19.88
CA TYR A 554 11.53 -8.15 -20.86
C TYR A 554 11.06 -6.85 -20.19
N SER A 555 10.21 -6.94 -19.16
CA SER A 555 9.68 -5.76 -18.48
C SER A 555 10.77 -4.99 -17.72
N ILE A 556 11.70 -5.69 -17.06
CA ILE A 556 12.81 -5.06 -16.34
C ILE A 556 13.83 -4.43 -17.30
N LEU A 557 14.20 -5.11 -18.38
CA LEU A 557 15.10 -4.56 -19.39
C LEU A 557 14.48 -3.34 -20.09
N GLY A 558 13.23 -3.45 -20.52
CA GLY A 558 12.49 -2.37 -21.18
C GLY A 558 12.35 -1.14 -20.27
N ALA A 559 12.00 -1.35 -18.99
CA ALA A 559 11.86 -0.30 -18.00
C ALA A 559 13.16 0.48 -17.78
N ILE A 560 14.27 -0.21 -17.47
CA ILE A 560 15.57 0.45 -17.19
C ILE A 560 16.12 1.13 -18.44
N LEU A 561 16.17 0.43 -19.57
CA LEU A 561 16.76 0.97 -20.79
C LEU A 561 15.90 2.09 -21.40
N GLY A 562 14.57 1.98 -21.36
CA GLY A 562 13.67 3.03 -21.83
C GLY A 562 13.72 4.28 -20.97
N TYR A 563 13.83 4.11 -19.65
CA TYR A 563 14.05 5.23 -18.74
C TYR A 563 15.40 5.91 -18.98
N LEU A 564 16.48 5.14 -19.08
CA LEU A 564 17.82 5.69 -19.40
C LEU A 564 17.81 6.41 -20.75
N LEU A 565 17.15 5.86 -21.76
CA LEU A 565 16.98 6.50 -23.06
C LEU A 565 16.28 7.86 -22.93
N GLY A 566 15.17 7.92 -22.18
CA GLY A 566 14.45 9.18 -21.92
C GLY A 566 15.32 10.22 -21.23
N GLN A 567 16.05 9.81 -20.19
CA GLN A 567 16.97 10.69 -19.46
C GLN A 567 18.11 11.21 -20.34
N VAL A 568 18.70 10.35 -21.19
CA VAL A 568 19.75 10.74 -22.13
C VAL A 568 19.23 11.71 -23.18
N VAL A 569 18.08 11.43 -23.78
CA VAL A 569 17.44 12.30 -24.77
C VAL A 569 17.12 13.67 -24.16
N ALA A 570 16.58 13.71 -22.95
CA ALA A 570 16.27 14.95 -22.28
C ALA A 570 17.51 15.77 -21.91
N LYS A 571 18.59 15.10 -21.48
CA LYS A 571 19.88 15.77 -21.25
C LYS A 571 20.48 16.31 -22.54
N LEU A 572 20.38 15.58 -23.65
CA LEU A 572 20.83 16.04 -24.97
C LEU A 572 20.04 17.26 -25.44
N ILE A 573 18.71 17.24 -25.33
CA ILE A 573 17.84 18.40 -25.62
C ILE A 573 18.24 19.60 -24.76
N ALA A 574 18.53 19.38 -23.47
CA ALA A 574 18.95 20.43 -22.55
C ALA A 574 20.29 21.08 -22.92
N VAL A 575 21.27 20.30 -23.37
CA VAL A 575 22.61 20.80 -23.75
C VAL A 575 22.59 21.46 -25.13
N THR A 576 21.87 20.89 -26.09
CA THR A 576 21.89 21.34 -27.49
C THR A 576 20.92 22.49 -27.78
N GLY A 577 19.90 22.69 -26.94
CA GLY A 577 18.89 23.73 -27.17
C GLY A 577 18.01 23.49 -28.41
N LEU A 578 18.05 22.28 -28.99
CA LEU A 578 17.40 21.91 -30.26
C LEU A 578 15.86 22.09 -30.25
N LEU A 579 15.24 22.14 -29.07
CA LEU A 579 13.80 22.31 -28.87
C LEU A 579 13.52 23.30 -27.72
N PRO A 580 13.61 24.62 -27.95
CA PRO A 580 13.29 25.61 -26.93
C PRO A 580 11.80 25.51 -26.57
N GLY A 581 11.49 25.13 -25.33
CA GLY A 581 10.12 24.98 -24.81
C GLY A 581 9.71 23.55 -24.45
N LEU A 582 10.45 22.52 -24.88
CA LEU A 582 10.18 21.14 -24.48
C LEU A 582 10.86 20.83 -23.13
N SER A 583 10.14 20.98 -22.03
CA SER A 583 10.58 20.51 -20.71
C SER A 583 10.02 19.11 -20.43
N LEU A 584 10.85 18.08 -20.60
CA LEU A 584 10.52 16.73 -20.16
C LEU A 584 10.69 16.67 -18.64
N ASN A 585 9.59 16.88 -17.91
CA ASN A 585 9.59 16.86 -16.45
C ASN A 585 9.47 15.42 -15.96
N TYR A 586 10.61 14.77 -15.74
CA TYR A 586 10.66 13.46 -15.09
C TYR A 586 10.54 13.64 -13.58
N SER A 587 9.34 14.00 -13.11
CA SER A 587 9.03 13.83 -11.70
C SER A 587 9.20 12.36 -11.34
N SER A 588 9.92 12.09 -10.26
CA SER A 588 10.25 10.72 -9.85
C SER A 588 9.03 9.85 -9.62
N LEU A 589 7.93 10.41 -9.11
CA LEU A 589 6.70 9.67 -8.87
C LEU A 589 5.97 9.31 -10.18
N SER A 590 5.87 10.24 -11.14
CA SER A 590 5.26 9.93 -12.44
C SER A 590 6.07 8.89 -13.20
N ALA A 591 7.40 8.92 -13.05
CA ALA A 591 8.30 7.97 -13.65
C ALA A 591 8.12 6.54 -13.06
N ILE A 592 7.97 6.42 -11.72
CA ILE A 592 7.64 5.15 -11.06
C ILE A 592 6.29 4.60 -11.56
N ILE A 593 5.25 5.44 -11.61
CA ILE A 593 3.91 5.04 -12.07
C ILE A 593 3.97 4.58 -13.52
N SER A 594 4.65 5.33 -14.38
CA SER A 594 4.82 5.01 -15.81
C SER A 594 5.45 3.64 -16.03
N ILE A 595 6.52 3.35 -15.29
CA ILE A 595 7.20 2.05 -15.37
C ILE A 595 6.33 0.93 -14.80
N SER A 596 5.64 1.18 -13.70
CA SER A 596 4.70 0.22 -13.12
C SER A 596 3.59 -0.14 -14.11
N ILE A 597 3.06 0.84 -14.85
CA ILE A 597 2.10 0.62 -15.94
C ILE A 597 2.71 -0.24 -17.04
N VAL A 598 3.94 0.06 -17.49
CA VAL A 598 4.59 -0.74 -18.54
C VAL A 598 4.82 -2.19 -18.08
N ILE A 599 5.33 -2.39 -16.87
CA ILE A 599 5.52 -3.72 -16.28
C ILE A 599 4.18 -4.46 -16.25
N LEU A 600 3.13 -3.81 -15.73
CA LEU A 600 1.79 -4.39 -15.65
C LEU A 600 1.26 -4.81 -17.03
N VAL A 601 1.41 -3.95 -18.04
CA VAL A 601 0.99 -4.24 -19.42
C VAL A 601 1.70 -5.47 -19.97
N VAL A 602 3.02 -5.60 -19.77
CA VAL A 602 3.79 -6.77 -20.21
C VAL A 602 3.30 -8.05 -19.54
N PHE A 603 3.05 -8.00 -18.23
CA PHE A 603 2.52 -9.15 -17.50
C PHE A 603 1.12 -9.53 -17.98
N LEU A 604 0.20 -8.57 -18.09
CA LEU A 604 -1.17 -8.80 -18.56
C LEU A 604 -1.20 -9.39 -19.97
N SER A 605 -0.39 -8.87 -20.88
CA SER A 605 -0.25 -9.41 -22.24
C SER A 605 0.33 -10.83 -22.28
N THR A 606 1.06 -11.25 -21.25
CA THR A 606 1.70 -12.58 -21.20
C THR A 606 0.82 -13.63 -20.50
N LEU A 607 -0.16 -13.22 -19.68
CA LEU A 607 -1.04 -14.16 -18.97
C LEU A 607 -1.75 -15.13 -19.91
N TYR A 608 -2.29 -14.64 -21.03
CA TYR A 608 -2.97 -15.49 -22.01
C TYR A 608 -2.02 -16.50 -22.70
N PRO A 609 -0.89 -16.08 -23.29
CA PRO A 609 0.10 -17.02 -23.83
C PRO A 609 0.61 -18.05 -22.80
N ALA A 610 0.90 -17.63 -21.56
CA ALA A 610 1.36 -18.52 -20.50
C ALA A 610 0.30 -19.57 -20.13
N LYS A 611 -0.98 -19.16 -20.04
CA LYS A 611 -2.09 -20.10 -19.85
C LYS A 611 -2.19 -21.09 -21.01
N LYS A 612 -2.08 -20.60 -22.25
CA LYS A 612 -2.12 -21.46 -23.45
C LYS A 612 -0.99 -22.50 -23.43
N ALA A 613 0.23 -22.09 -23.05
CA ALA A 613 1.37 -22.99 -22.92
C ALA A 613 1.15 -24.08 -21.86
N SER A 614 0.54 -23.74 -20.72
CA SER A 614 0.17 -24.70 -19.67
C SER A 614 -0.86 -25.71 -20.16
N GLU A 615 -1.90 -25.28 -20.88
CA GLU A 615 -2.92 -26.17 -21.45
C GLU A 615 -2.29 -27.20 -22.40
N LEU A 616 -1.33 -26.77 -23.22
CA LEU A 616 -0.60 -27.63 -24.16
C LEU A 616 0.31 -28.65 -23.46
N ALA A 617 0.71 -28.39 -22.21
CA ALA A 617 1.57 -29.27 -21.42
C ALA A 617 0.78 -30.35 -20.65
N THR A 618 -0.54 -30.37 -20.71
CA THR A 618 -1.34 -31.39 -20.01
C THR A 618 -1.38 -32.66 -20.88
N PRO A 619 -0.77 -33.78 -20.48
CA PRO A 619 -0.86 -35.01 -21.27
C PRO A 619 -2.33 -35.43 -21.37
N GLY A 620 -2.72 -35.88 -22.58
CA GLY A 620 -4.11 -36.24 -22.90
C GLY A 620 -4.78 -37.05 -21.80
N VAL A 621 -5.98 -36.61 -21.41
CA VAL A 621 -6.81 -37.13 -20.32
C VAL A 621 -7.18 -38.62 -20.47
N GLU A 622 -6.82 -39.26 -21.58
CA GLU A 622 -7.29 -40.58 -22.01
C GLU A 622 -6.58 -41.80 -21.39
N ARG A 623 -5.69 -41.65 -20.41
CA ARG A 623 -5.11 -42.80 -19.68
C ARG A 623 -5.15 -42.65 -18.16
N ARG A 624 -6.33 -42.36 -17.60
CA ARG A 624 -6.55 -42.56 -16.16
C ARG A 624 -6.74 -44.06 -15.91
N TRP A 625 -5.78 -44.68 -15.24
CA TRP A 625 -5.93 -46.00 -14.61
C TRP A 625 -7.19 -45.98 -13.71
N GLN A 626 -8.20 -46.75 -14.08
CA GLN A 626 -9.43 -46.89 -13.29
C GLN A 626 -9.22 -48.04 -12.32
N VAL A 627 -9.17 -47.72 -11.02
CA VAL A 627 -9.08 -48.72 -9.96
C VAL A 627 -10.45 -49.40 -9.82
N PRO A 628 -10.55 -50.74 -9.81
CA PRO A 628 -11.82 -51.44 -9.63
C PRO A 628 -12.45 -51.11 -8.28
N GLU A 629 -13.76 -51.27 -8.13
CA GLU A 629 -14.43 -51.13 -6.84
C GLU A 629 -14.13 -52.34 -5.91
N PRO A 630 -13.93 -52.14 -4.59
CA PRO A 630 -13.72 -53.24 -3.65
C PRO A 630 -14.98 -54.07 -3.44
N VAL A 631 -14.78 -55.35 -3.09
CA VAL A 631 -15.84 -56.29 -2.75
C VAL A 631 -15.87 -56.46 -1.24
N GLY A 632 -16.82 -55.78 -0.58
CA GLY A 632 -16.87 -55.73 0.89
C GLY A 632 -15.60 -55.09 1.46
N ASP A 633 -14.87 -55.86 2.27
CA ASP A 633 -13.64 -55.44 2.95
C ASP A 633 -12.37 -55.83 2.20
N LEU A 634 -12.51 -56.47 1.04
CA LEU A 634 -11.40 -56.90 0.20
C LEU A 634 -11.30 -56.03 -1.06
N TRP A 635 -10.13 -55.42 -1.26
CA TRP A 635 -9.80 -54.69 -2.47
C TRP A 635 -8.62 -55.34 -3.19
N ARG A 636 -8.90 -56.01 -4.31
CA ARG A 636 -7.88 -56.58 -5.17
C ARG A 636 -7.67 -55.68 -6.38
N ILE A 637 -6.45 -55.18 -6.56
CA ILE A 637 -6.08 -54.23 -7.59
C ILE A 637 -4.88 -54.79 -8.34
N ARG A 638 -5.05 -55.10 -9.63
CA ARG A 638 -3.91 -55.41 -10.50
C ARG A 638 -3.18 -54.12 -10.87
N LEU A 639 -1.92 -54.01 -10.48
CA LEU A 639 -1.10 -52.86 -10.78
C LEU A 639 -0.64 -52.91 -12.24
N PRO A 640 -0.58 -51.77 -12.97
CA PRO A 640 -0.14 -51.72 -14.36
C PRO A 640 1.40 -51.75 -14.45
N PHE A 641 2.02 -52.62 -13.67
CA PHE A 641 3.46 -52.79 -13.56
C PHE A 641 3.77 -54.29 -13.57
N SER A 642 4.67 -54.68 -14.46
CA SER A 642 5.26 -56.01 -14.49
C SER A 642 6.78 -55.86 -14.45
N VAL A 643 7.47 -56.84 -13.86
CA VAL A 643 8.93 -56.85 -13.70
C VAL A 643 9.52 -58.17 -14.20
N SER A 644 10.78 -58.15 -14.63
CA SER A 644 11.48 -59.39 -14.95
C SER A 644 11.83 -60.17 -13.69
N GLY A 645 12.00 -61.49 -13.77
CA GLY A 645 12.25 -62.34 -12.60
C GLY A 645 13.48 -61.93 -11.79
N ASN A 646 14.57 -61.57 -12.48
CA ASN A 646 15.77 -61.04 -11.83
C ASN A 646 15.55 -59.68 -11.15
N GLN A 647 14.53 -58.91 -11.51
CA GLN A 647 14.19 -57.64 -10.83
C GLN A 647 13.09 -57.79 -9.78
N GLY A 648 12.37 -58.92 -9.76
CA GLY A 648 11.29 -59.19 -8.80
C GLY A 648 11.77 -59.15 -7.35
N VAL A 649 12.88 -59.84 -7.04
CA VAL A 649 13.49 -59.84 -5.70
C VAL A 649 13.91 -58.43 -5.29
N ALA A 650 14.58 -57.73 -6.20
CA ALA A 650 15.16 -56.41 -5.97
C ALA A 650 14.08 -55.36 -5.68
N LEU A 651 13.00 -55.38 -6.48
CA LEU A 651 11.86 -54.50 -6.31
C LEU A 651 11.15 -54.77 -4.97
N ASN A 652 10.94 -56.03 -4.60
CA ASN A 652 10.26 -56.36 -3.35
C ASN A 652 11.09 -55.95 -2.13
N ARG A 653 12.42 -56.07 -2.17
CA ARG A 653 13.31 -55.55 -1.12
C ARG A 653 13.30 -54.03 -1.06
N PHE A 654 13.30 -53.34 -2.19
CA PHE A 654 13.15 -51.88 -2.25
C PHE A 654 11.81 -51.41 -1.65
N LEU A 655 10.71 -52.11 -1.95
CA LEU A 655 9.40 -51.79 -1.37
C LEU A 655 9.34 -52.16 0.11
N ALA A 656 9.99 -53.25 0.54
CA ALA A 656 10.10 -53.62 1.95
C ALA A 656 10.89 -52.58 2.76
N GLU A 657 12.05 -52.12 2.27
CA GLU A 657 12.82 -51.02 2.87
C GLU A 657 11.95 -49.76 3.00
N TRP A 658 11.21 -49.43 1.93
CA TRP A 658 10.30 -48.29 1.95
C TRP A 658 9.23 -48.42 3.02
N PHE A 659 8.55 -49.55 3.11
CA PHE A 659 7.49 -49.76 4.10
C PHE A 659 8.04 -49.85 5.53
N GLN A 660 9.22 -50.44 5.74
CA GLN A 660 9.87 -50.49 7.06
C GLN A 660 10.25 -49.09 7.56
N ALA A 661 10.64 -48.17 6.66
CA ALA A 661 10.92 -46.78 7.04
C ALA A 661 9.68 -46.04 7.60
N TYR A 662 8.46 -46.57 7.41
CA TYR A 662 7.22 -46.02 7.97
C TYR A 662 6.76 -46.71 9.27
N GLU A 663 7.52 -47.69 9.80
CA GLU A 663 7.22 -48.32 11.10
C GLU A 663 7.68 -47.46 12.29
N GLU A 664 8.81 -46.76 12.15
CA GLU A 664 9.42 -45.98 13.24
C GLU A 664 8.86 -44.55 13.38
N TYR A 665 8.09 -44.05 12.39
CA TYR A 665 7.67 -42.65 12.32
C TYR A 665 6.14 -42.48 12.28
N SER A 666 5.57 -41.74 13.23
CA SER A 666 4.13 -41.45 13.34
C SER A 666 3.64 -40.22 12.55
N ILE A 667 4.51 -39.58 11.75
CA ILE A 667 4.19 -38.35 11.02
C ILE A 667 4.35 -38.57 9.51
N GLY A 668 3.23 -38.80 8.80
CA GLY A 668 3.25 -39.08 7.36
C GLY A 668 1.86 -39.31 6.76
N ASP A 669 1.85 -39.79 5.51
CA ASP A 669 0.62 -40.13 4.77
C ASP A 669 -0.02 -41.44 5.26
N PHE A 670 0.77 -42.31 5.88
CA PHE A 670 0.39 -43.58 6.50
C PHE A 670 1.47 -44.01 7.51
N VAL A 671 1.16 -44.97 8.37
CA VAL A 671 2.08 -45.66 9.29
C VAL A 671 1.97 -47.17 9.03
N THR A 672 3.06 -47.90 9.14
CA THR A 672 3.09 -49.36 8.93
C THR A 672 3.50 -50.11 10.19
N GLU A 673 3.18 -51.40 10.25
CA GLU A 673 3.68 -52.33 11.26
C GLU A 673 3.77 -53.75 10.66
N GLU A 674 4.65 -54.58 11.20
CA GLU A 674 4.83 -55.99 10.83
C GLU A 674 5.16 -56.21 9.34
N THR A 675 6.02 -55.40 8.73
CA THR A 675 6.43 -55.56 7.34
C THR A 675 7.26 -56.83 7.15
N ARG A 676 6.71 -57.82 6.44
CA ARG A 676 7.34 -59.12 6.17
C ARG A 676 7.45 -59.38 4.67
N LEU A 677 8.65 -59.74 4.22
CA LEU A 677 8.92 -60.20 2.87
C LEU A 677 9.18 -61.70 2.88
N GLU A 678 8.36 -62.46 2.16
CA GLU A 678 8.43 -63.92 2.09
C GLU A 678 8.43 -64.40 0.62
N GLU A 679 9.14 -65.49 0.36
CA GLU A 679 8.98 -66.26 -0.88
C GLU A 679 7.73 -67.15 -0.76
N ALA A 680 6.82 -67.03 -1.73
CA ALA A 680 5.59 -67.80 -1.77
C ALA A 680 5.49 -68.58 -3.09
N THR A 681 4.94 -69.79 -3.04
CA THR A 681 4.69 -70.59 -4.23
C THR A 681 3.28 -70.29 -4.75
N PHE A 682 3.17 -69.85 -6.00
CA PHE A 682 1.92 -69.56 -6.68
C PHE A 682 1.69 -70.57 -7.82
N GLU A 683 0.50 -70.57 -8.42
CA GLU A 683 0.09 -71.54 -9.46
C GLU A 683 1.09 -71.67 -10.63
N HIS A 684 1.80 -70.58 -10.98
CA HIS A 684 2.68 -70.50 -12.14
C HIS A 684 4.18 -70.44 -11.77
N GLY A 685 4.54 -70.70 -10.50
CA GLY A 685 5.94 -70.72 -10.03
C GLY A 685 6.17 -70.05 -8.68
N LYS A 686 7.44 -69.94 -8.28
CA LYS A 686 7.83 -69.18 -7.07
C LYS A 686 7.67 -67.68 -7.34
N GLY A 687 7.13 -66.95 -6.37
CA GLY A 687 7.00 -65.50 -6.39
C GLY A 687 7.26 -64.91 -5.01
N PHE A 688 6.89 -63.64 -4.82
CA PHE A 688 7.15 -62.91 -3.57
C PHE A 688 5.86 -62.35 -2.99
N ARG A 689 5.74 -62.40 -1.67
CA ARG A 689 4.67 -61.79 -0.90
C ARG A 689 5.28 -60.81 0.09
N LEU A 690 4.86 -59.54 -0.01
CA LEU A 690 5.15 -58.51 0.98
C LEU A 690 3.87 -58.20 1.74
N SER A 691 3.82 -58.51 3.04
CA SER A 691 2.67 -58.27 3.90
C SER A 691 2.99 -57.25 4.98
N LEU A 692 2.01 -56.41 5.33
CA LEU A 692 2.13 -55.38 6.37
C LEU A 692 0.76 -54.92 6.85
N MET A 693 0.71 -54.34 8.05
CA MET A 693 -0.42 -53.57 8.55
C MET A 693 -0.19 -52.08 8.27
N ALA A 694 -1.23 -51.35 7.83
CA ALA A 694 -1.13 -49.93 7.52
C ALA A 694 -2.29 -49.11 8.11
N TRP A 695 -1.96 -48.00 8.75
CA TRP A 695 -2.92 -46.97 9.19
C TRP A 695 -2.79 -45.75 8.28
N LEU A 696 -3.90 -45.24 7.76
CA LEU A 696 -3.88 -44.17 6.76
C LEU A 696 -4.28 -42.81 7.36
N ALA A 697 -3.58 -41.75 6.96
CA ALA A 697 -3.90 -40.38 7.38
C ALA A 697 -5.06 -39.78 6.57
N PRO A 698 -5.96 -38.97 7.17
CA PRO A 698 -5.94 -38.51 8.56
C PRO A 698 -6.34 -39.62 9.55
N PHE A 699 -5.50 -39.81 10.58
CA PHE A 699 -5.59 -40.94 11.52
C PHE A 699 -6.86 -40.89 12.39
N ASP A 700 -7.45 -39.71 12.51
CA ASP A 700 -8.73 -39.43 13.16
C ASP A 700 -9.92 -40.14 12.49
N LEU A 701 -9.78 -40.60 11.24
CA LEU A 701 -10.77 -41.46 10.60
C LEU A 701 -10.67 -42.95 11.02
N GLY A 702 -9.63 -43.32 11.78
CA GLY A 702 -9.43 -44.66 12.31
C GLY A 702 -9.32 -45.75 11.25
N VAL A 703 -8.87 -45.41 10.04
CA VAL A 703 -8.77 -46.34 8.91
C VAL A 703 -7.49 -47.17 9.05
N SER A 704 -7.66 -48.48 9.22
CA SER A 704 -6.55 -49.44 9.24
C SER A 704 -6.82 -50.61 8.29
N GLN A 705 -5.76 -51.12 7.68
CA GLN A 705 -5.84 -52.13 6.64
C GLN A 705 -4.62 -53.04 6.62
N ARG A 706 -4.85 -54.32 6.34
CA ARG A 706 -3.79 -55.26 5.98
C ARG A 706 -3.51 -55.16 4.49
N VAL A 707 -2.24 -54.99 4.12
CA VAL A 707 -1.81 -54.85 2.73
C VAL A 707 -0.92 -56.02 2.37
N GLU A 708 -1.23 -56.68 1.27
CA GLU A 708 -0.39 -57.71 0.64
C GLU A 708 -0.06 -57.30 -0.78
N LEU A 709 1.23 -57.21 -1.09
CA LEU A 709 1.72 -57.04 -2.45
C LEU A 709 2.22 -58.40 -2.93
N LEU A 710 1.56 -58.94 -3.96
CA LEU A 710 1.85 -60.24 -4.53
C LEU A 710 2.56 -60.05 -5.87
N THR A 711 3.81 -60.47 -5.95
CA THR A 711 4.59 -60.51 -7.19
C THR A 711 4.55 -61.93 -7.73
N ILE A 712 3.67 -62.17 -8.70
CA ILE A 712 3.26 -63.49 -9.17
C ILE A 712 3.84 -63.74 -10.57
N PRO A 713 4.44 -64.90 -10.86
CA PRO A 713 4.86 -65.23 -12.21
C PRO A 713 3.66 -65.25 -13.17
N SER A 714 3.81 -64.58 -14.31
CA SER A 714 2.80 -64.47 -15.36
C SER A 714 2.84 -65.70 -16.29
N THR A 715 1.94 -65.73 -17.28
CA THR A 715 1.94 -66.76 -18.32
C THR A 715 3.10 -66.63 -19.31
N MET A 716 3.78 -65.49 -19.32
CA MET A 716 5.02 -65.25 -20.09
C MET A 716 6.26 -65.61 -19.26
N GLU A 717 7.22 -66.26 -19.90
CA GLU A 717 8.50 -66.63 -19.28
C GLU A 717 9.26 -65.38 -18.82
N ASP A 718 9.78 -65.42 -17.59
CA ASP A 718 10.52 -64.34 -16.92
C ASP A 718 9.74 -63.01 -16.71
N VAL A 719 8.40 -63.03 -16.73
CA VAL A 719 7.57 -61.85 -16.42
C VAL A 719 6.75 -62.09 -15.15
N TYR A 720 6.80 -61.15 -14.21
CA TYR A 720 6.01 -61.17 -12.98
C TYR A 720 5.01 -60.02 -12.97
N ASP A 721 3.75 -60.35 -12.73
CA ASP A 721 2.67 -59.40 -12.52
C ASP A 721 2.55 -59.06 -11.03
N ILE A 722 2.08 -57.84 -10.74
CA ILE A 722 1.97 -57.34 -9.37
C ILE A 722 0.50 -57.10 -9.04
N ASP A 723 -0.02 -57.93 -8.14
CA ASP A 723 -1.36 -57.79 -7.58
C ASP A 723 -1.27 -57.18 -6.18
N LEU A 724 -2.00 -56.10 -5.94
CA LEU A 724 -2.16 -55.49 -4.63
C LEU A 724 -3.48 -55.97 -4.01
N VAL A 725 -3.41 -56.55 -2.83
CA VAL A 725 -4.57 -57.00 -2.06
C VAL A 725 -4.62 -56.20 -0.77
N ILE A 726 -5.74 -55.53 -0.53
CA ILE A 726 -5.95 -54.72 0.68
C ILE A 726 -7.18 -55.26 1.39
N HIS A 727 -7.03 -55.59 2.67
CA HIS A 727 -8.11 -56.00 3.54
C HIS A 727 -8.38 -54.90 4.59
N ARG A 728 -9.60 -54.39 4.67
CA ARG A 728 -9.99 -53.37 5.63
C ARG A 728 -10.16 -54.01 7.02
N GLU A 729 -9.43 -53.50 8.01
CA GLU A 729 -9.54 -53.94 9.40
C GLU A 729 -10.41 -52.97 10.23
N SER A 730 -10.31 -51.66 9.97
CA SER A 730 -11.13 -50.64 10.65
C SER A 730 -11.41 -49.40 9.78
N GLY A 731 -12.41 -48.59 10.18
CA GLY A 731 -12.84 -47.36 9.49
C GLY A 731 -13.96 -47.59 8.47
N ASP A 732 -14.78 -46.59 8.16
CA ASP A 732 -15.92 -46.76 7.22
C ASP A 732 -15.46 -46.98 5.77
N VAL A 733 -16.22 -47.76 4.99
CA VAL A 733 -15.89 -48.12 3.59
C VAL A 733 -15.72 -46.88 2.69
N SER A 734 -16.53 -45.83 2.88
CA SER A 734 -16.45 -44.62 2.05
C SER A 734 -15.18 -43.80 2.35
N SER A 735 -14.79 -43.69 3.62
CA SER A 735 -13.55 -43.07 4.06
C SER A 735 -12.33 -43.91 3.69
N TRP A 736 -12.39 -45.23 3.84
CA TRP A 736 -11.36 -46.16 3.41
C TRP A 736 -11.06 -46.04 1.91
N LYS A 737 -12.09 -45.99 1.05
CA LYS A 737 -11.94 -45.74 -0.40
C LYS A 737 -11.25 -44.40 -0.71
N ARG A 738 -11.72 -43.33 -0.06
CA ARG A 738 -11.24 -41.97 -0.27
C ARG A 738 -9.78 -41.80 0.12
N VAL A 739 -9.39 -42.33 1.28
CA VAL A 739 -8.03 -42.19 1.83
C VAL A 739 -7.06 -43.11 1.07
N ASN A 740 -7.48 -44.31 0.66
CA ASN A 740 -6.64 -45.21 -0.14
C ASN A 740 -6.19 -44.61 -1.48
N ARG A 741 -6.95 -43.67 -2.05
CA ARG A 741 -6.50 -42.97 -3.27
C ARG A 741 -5.17 -42.25 -3.07
N ARG A 742 -4.92 -41.71 -1.88
CA ARG A 742 -3.63 -41.09 -1.53
C ARG A 742 -2.55 -42.15 -1.36
N PHE A 743 -2.83 -43.22 -0.62
CA PHE A 743 -1.93 -44.36 -0.42
C PHE A 743 -1.47 -44.98 -1.76
N LEU A 744 -2.41 -45.29 -2.65
CA LEU A 744 -2.14 -45.83 -3.98
C LEU A 744 -1.29 -44.87 -4.85
N ASN A 745 -1.51 -43.56 -4.73
CA ASN A 745 -0.67 -42.58 -5.43
C ASN A 745 0.77 -42.58 -4.89
N THR A 746 0.96 -42.72 -3.58
CA THR A 746 2.30 -42.78 -2.96
C THR A 746 3.01 -44.08 -3.32
N LEU A 747 2.31 -45.22 -3.26
CA LEU A 747 2.84 -46.51 -3.75
C LEU A 747 3.23 -46.44 -5.23
N ARG A 748 2.39 -45.85 -6.09
CA ARG A 748 2.69 -45.64 -7.51
C ARG A 748 3.96 -44.80 -7.73
N LYS A 749 4.20 -43.77 -6.90
CA LYS A 749 5.44 -42.97 -6.99
C LYS A 749 6.68 -43.83 -6.75
N GLN A 750 6.63 -44.78 -5.83
CA GLN A 750 7.76 -45.69 -5.58
C GLN A 750 8.08 -46.57 -6.79
N PHE A 751 7.06 -47.09 -7.48
CA PHE A 751 7.27 -47.80 -8.75
C PHE A 751 7.89 -46.93 -9.84
N LEU A 752 7.58 -45.63 -9.88
CA LEU A 752 8.22 -44.69 -10.80
C LEU A 752 9.68 -44.42 -10.39
N ILE A 753 9.95 -44.24 -9.10
CA ILE A 753 11.32 -44.06 -8.56
C ILE A 753 12.18 -45.28 -8.89
N TRP A 754 11.66 -46.50 -8.69
CA TRP A 754 12.33 -47.74 -9.05
C TRP A 754 12.82 -47.74 -10.52
N ARG A 755 11.98 -47.25 -11.45
CA ARG A 755 12.33 -47.14 -12.87
C ARG A 755 13.39 -46.08 -13.18
N THR A 756 13.57 -45.10 -12.30
CA THR A 756 14.63 -44.08 -12.46
C THR A 756 15.97 -44.51 -11.88
N LEU A 757 16.00 -45.55 -11.03
CA LEU A 757 17.25 -46.12 -10.52
C LEU A 757 18.09 -46.69 -11.67
N SER A 758 19.39 -46.45 -11.59
CA SER A 758 20.40 -47.04 -12.46
C SER A 758 20.48 -48.57 -12.28
N GLU A 759 21.07 -49.25 -13.26
CA GLU A 759 21.21 -50.71 -13.23
C GLU A 759 22.05 -51.18 -12.03
N GLU A 760 23.14 -50.47 -11.72
CA GLU A 760 23.97 -50.69 -10.52
C GLU A 760 23.17 -50.56 -9.23
N GLU A 761 22.30 -49.55 -9.12
CA GLU A 761 21.45 -49.35 -7.95
C GLU A 761 20.42 -50.48 -7.80
N ARG A 762 19.81 -50.98 -8.88
CA ARG A 762 18.88 -52.11 -8.82
C ARG A 762 19.59 -53.42 -8.44
N ILE A 763 20.84 -53.60 -8.89
CA ILE A 763 21.66 -54.76 -8.53
C ILE A 763 22.06 -54.73 -7.04
N SER A 764 22.23 -53.55 -6.44
CA SER A 764 22.50 -53.43 -4.99
C SER A 764 21.38 -54.02 -4.12
N TYR A 765 20.13 -53.97 -4.61
CA TYR A 765 18.99 -54.61 -3.96
C TYR A 765 18.94 -56.13 -4.14
N LEU A 766 19.63 -56.69 -5.14
CA LEU A 766 19.73 -58.14 -5.36
C LEU A 766 20.75 -58.81 -4.45
N THR A 767 21.88 -58.13 -4.23
CA THR A 767 23.04 -58.71 -3.53
C THR A 767 22.88 -58.68 -2.01
N GLY A 768 21.96 -57.87 -1.46
CA GLY A 768 21.80 -57.72 -0.02
C GLY A 768 23.03 -57.05 0.55
N ALA A 769 22.97 -55.74 0.78
CA ALA A 769 24.08 -55.03 1.39
C ALA A 769 24.31 -55.53 2.83
N GLU A 770 25.23 -56.49 3.01
CA GLU A 770 26.07 -56.57 4.20
C GLU A 770 26.90 -55.29 4.23
N GLY A 771 26.40 -54.28 4.95
CA GLY A 771 27.04 -52.98 4.94
C GLY A 771 26.42 -51.94 5.84
N SER A 772 26.03 -52.29 7.08
CA SER A 772 25.98 -51.35 8.22
C SER A 772 25.39 -51.99 9.49
N THR A 773 26.20 -52.64 10.31
CA THR A 773 26.03 -52.70 11.78
C THR A 773 27.34 -53.12 12.47
N GLU A 774 28.42 -52.38 12.25
CA GLU A 774 29.47 -52.22 13.28
C GLU A 774 29.66 -50.72 13.51
N GLY A 775 29.21 -50.25 14.67
CA GLY A 775 29.31 -48.83 15.04
C GLY A 775 28.16 -48.28 15.87
N GLY A 776 27.61 -49.05 16.82
CA GLY A 776 26.80 -48.45 17.88
C GLY A 776 27.73 -47.88 18.97
N PRO A 777 27.62 -46.59 19.35
CA PRO A 777 28.35 -46.10 20.51
C PRO A 777 27.75 -46.72 21.77
N ALA A 778 28.62 -47.29 22.60
CA ALA A 778 28.25 -47.81 23.91
C ALA A 778 27.54 -46.72 24.75
N SER A 779 26.30 -46.98 25.14
CA SER A 779 25.55 -46.19 26.09
C SER A 779 26.05 -46.44 27.52
N SER A 780 27.11 -45.75 27.92
CA SER A 780 27.45 -45.59 29.34
C SER A 780 26.80 -44.32 29.89
N LEU A 781 25.53 -44.41 30.29
CA LEU A 781 24.89 -43.41 31.15
C LEU A 781 25.10 -43.84 32.61
N ALA A 782 26.17 -43.33 33.23
CA ALA A 782 26.25 -43.20 34.67
C ALA A 782 25.78 -41.79 35.05
N PRO A 783 24.90 -41.62 36.05
CA PRO A 783 24.46 -40.31 36.50
C PRO A 783 25.51 -39.73 37.44
N GLN A 784 25.90 -38.47 37.25
CA GLN A 784 26.52 -37.69 38.32
C GLN A 784 25.89 -36.30 38.46
N PRO A 785 25.83 -35.78 39.70
CA PRO A 785 24.88 -34.76 40.12
C PRO A 785 25.50 -33.35 40.22
N ALA A 786 24.59 -32.38 40.39
CA ALA A 786 24.76 -30.94 40.63
C ALA A 786 25.05 -30.06 39.41
#